data_AF-A0A452S6P0-F1
#
_entry.id   AF-A0A452S6P0-F1
#
_cell.length_a   1.000
_cell.length_b   1.000
_cell.length_c   1.000
_cell.angle_alpha   90.00
_cell.angle_beta   90.00
_cell.angle_gamma   90.00
#
_symmetry.space_group_name_H-M   'P 1'
#
loop_
_entity.id
_entity.type
_entity.pdbx_description
1 polymer ?
#
loop_
_entity_poly.entity_id
_entity_poly.type
_entity_poly.pdbx_seq_one_letter_code
_entity_poly.pdbx_strand_id
1 'polypeptide(L)'
;MSFLFYPFTFISCRQHRDGLKSAEKNPDPTWLQDKSWEEICRASEFPAFKDLRKHFCEHITEWREIYDSKEPHNAKFPGPMDEKLNELQKIIILRCLRPDKITPAITNYVTDKLGKKFVEPPPFDLTKSYLDSNCTIPLIFVLSPGADPMASLLKFANDKAMSGNKFQAISLGQGQGPIATKMIKAAIEEGTWVCLQNCHLAVSWMPMLEKICEDFTPEVCNSSFRLWLTSYPSPKFPVTILQNGVKMTNEPPTGLRLNLLQSYLTDPISDAQFFGGCQGKELVMFSLWICFFHALVQERKKFGPLGWNIPYGFNESDLRISIRQLQLFINEYNTVPFEAISYLTGECNYGGRVTDDWDRRLLLTMLADFYNPQIIENPHYKFSPSGNYFAPAKGTYDEYIEFIKNLPFTQHPEIFGLHENVDISKDLQQTKVLFESLLLTQGGSKQTGSSGSADQTLLEITKDILKKVMFSLKHFPVRYEESMNTVLVQEMERFNNLIKTIRNTLQDLEKAIKGVVVMDSALEALSGSLLVGKVPEIWAARSYPSLKPLASYITDFLARLNFLQDWHNSGKPNVFWLSGFFFTQAFLTGAMQNYARKYTIPIDLLGYEFEVIPSDTSKTAPEDGVYIHGLYLDGARWDRASGLLAEQHPKLLFDPMPIIWIKPTKKSQIVKSNAYICPLYKTSERKGTLSTTGHSTNFVIAMLLKTDQPTQHWIKRGVALLCQLDN
;
A
#
# COMPACT_ATOMS: atom_id res chain seq x y z
N MET A 1 21.39 -18.71 18.86
CA MET A 1 20.46 -17.93 18.01
C MET A 1 20.76 -16.43 18.04
N SER A 2 20.98 -15.80 19.20
CA SER A 2 21.23 -14.35 19.32
C SER A 2 22.55 -13.83 18.71
N PHE A 3 23.54 -14.70 18.45
CA PHE A 3 24.80 -14.34 17.76
C PHE A 3 24.75 -14.47 16.23
N LEU A 4 23.71 -15.12 15.68
CA LEU A 4 23.58 -15.40 14.24
C LEU A 4 22.78 -14.33 13.48
N PHE A 5 22.02 -13.50 14.19
CA PHE A 5 21.13 -12.49 13.60
C PHE A 5 21.62 -11.05 13.78
N TYR A 6 22.77 -10.86 14.43
CA TYR A 6 23.46 -9.57 14.48
C TYR A 6 23.55 -8.90 13.09
N PRO A 7 23.82 -9.59 11.97
CA PRO A 7 23.87 -8.93 10.66
C PRO A 7 22.53 -8.38 10.16
N PHE A 8 21.41 -9.00 10.50
CA PHE A 8 20.10 -8.60 10.00
C PHE A 8 19.56 -7.34 10.68
N THR A 9 19.83 -7.18 11.98
CA THR A 9 19.47 -5.99 12.77
C THR A 9 20.56 -4.91 12.77
N PHE A 10 21.86 -5.24 12.73
CA PHE A 10 22.92 -4.22 12.65
C PHE A 10 22.86 -3.41 11.35
N ILE A 11 22.52 -4.04 10.23
CA ILE A 11 22.42 -3.34 8.94
C ILE A 11 21.28 -2.30 8.97
N SER A 12 20.21 -2.56 9.74
CA SER A 12 19.09 -1.63 9.93
C SER A 12 19.36 -0.59 11.04
N CYS A 13 19.92 -1.00 12.19
CA CYS A 13 20.17 -0.09 13.32
C CYS A 13 21.39 0.82 13.11
N ARG A 14 22.34 0.49 12.22
CA ARG A 14 23.40 1.43 11.79
C ARG A 14 22.97 2.40 10.69
N GLN A 15 21.71 2.44 10.27
CA GLN A 15 21.18 3.59 9.52
C GLN A 15 21.37 4.93 10.28
N HIS A 16 21.68 4.87 11.59
CA HIS A 16 21.85 6.01 12.50
C HIS A 16 23.26 6.53 12.69
N ARG A 17 24.28 5.83 12.20
CA ARG A 17 25.57 6.51 12.02
C ARG A 17 25.41 7.29 10.73
N ASP A 18 25.56 8.61 10.84
CA ASP A 18 25.64 9.60 9.76
C ASP A 18 25.85 9.04 8.35
N GLY A 19 25.28 9.72 7.35
CA GLY A 19 25.54 9.52 5.92
C GLY A 19 27.02 9.55 5.54
N LEU A 20 27.74 8.52 5.93
CA LEU A 20 28.98 8.05 5.38
C LEU A 20 28.54 7.26 4.16
N LYS A 21 28.32 8.01 3.07
CA LYS A 21 28.71 7.49 1.77
C LYS A 21 29.99 6.71 1.99
N SER A 22 30.02 5.45 1.58
CA SER A 22 31.26 4.69 1.57
C SER A 22 32.33 5.62 0.99
N ALA A 23 33.50 5.72 1.64
CA ALA A 23 34.60 6.53 1.11
C ALA A 23 34.96 6.08 -0.33
N GLU A 24 34.56 4.87 -0.70
CA GLU A 24 34.72 4.27 -2.01
C GLU A 24 33.51 4.54 -2.91
N LYS A 25 33.79 5.09 -4.08
CA LYS A 25 32.80 5.39 -5.13
C LYS A 25 32.14 4.10 -5.63
N ASN A 26 30.87 4.23 -5.99
CA ASN A 26 30.14 3.17 -6.67
C ASN A 26 30.91 2.72 -7.93
N PRO A 27 31.21 1.40 -8.08
CA PRO A 27 32.03 0.90 -9.17
C PRO A 27 31.36 1.05 -10.53
N ASP A 28 30.02 1.01 -10.60
CA ASP A 28 29.27 1.21 -11.84
C ASP A 28 27.86 1.80 -11.57
N PRO A 29 27.75 3.14 -11.55
CA PRO A 29 26.47 3.82 -11.34
C PRO A 29 25.43 3.61 -12.45
N THR A 30 25.79 2.99 -13.59
CA THR A 30 24.86 2.81 -14.72
C THR A 30 23.77 1.80 -14.44
N TRP A 31 24.02 0.84 -13.55
CA TRP A 31 23.06 -0.20 -13.17
C TRP A 31 22.95 -0.40 -11.66
N LEU A 32 24.01 -0.14 -10.90
CA LEU A 32 24.00 -0.31 -9.45
C LEU A 32 23.61 1.01 -8.77
N GLN A 33 22.55 0.98 -7.97
CA GLN A 33 22.16 2.15 -7.18
C GLN A 33 23.15 2.38 -6.03
N ASP A 34 23.45 3.64 -5.72
CA ASP A 34 24.35 4.01 -4.61
C ASP A 34 23.92 3.38 -3.28
N LYS A 35 22.61 3.32 -3.03
CA LYS A 35 22.04 2.65 -1.84
C LYS A 35 22.44 1.18 -1.76
N SER A 36 22.34 0.43 -2.86
CA SER A 36 22.74 -0.97 -2.92
C SER A 36 24.24 -1.13 -2.71
N TRP A 37 25.06 -0.24 -3.27
CA TRP A 37 26.50 -0.24 -3.05
C TRP A 37 26.88 0.01 -1.58
N GLU A 38 26.20 0.95 -0.91
CA GLU A 38 26.39 1.23 0.51
C GLU A 38 26.01 0.03 1.39
N GLU A 39 24.96 -0.72 1.02
CA GLU A 39 24.59 -1.97 1.69
C GLU A 39 25.67 -3.06 1.51
N ILE A 40 26.25 -3.21 0.31
CA ILE A 40 27.36 -4.15 0.04
C ILE A 40 28.60 -3.78 0.86
N CYS A 41 28.94 -2.49 0.92
CA CYS A 41 30.05 -1.99 1.72
C CYS A 41 29.85 -2.32 3.20
N ARG A 42 28.64 -2.11 3.73
CA ARG A 42 28.29 -2.45 5.11
C ARG A 42 28.31 -3.95 5.37
N ALA A 43 27.78 -4.76 4.44
CA ALA A 43 27.83 -6.21 4.54
C ALA A 43 29.28 -6.70 4.63
N SER A 44 30.21 -6.06 3.91
CA SER A 44 31.62 -6.43 3.92
C SER A 44 32.34 -6.21 5.26
N GLU A 45 31.74 -5.47 6.21
CA GLU A 45 32.28 -5.32 7.56
C GLU A 45 32.12 -6.59 8.41
N PHE A 46 31.21 -7.50 8.05
CA PHE A 46 31.04 -8.75 8.78
C PHE A 46 32.18 -9.73 8.46
N PRO A 47 32.68 -10.49 9.45
CA PRO A 47 33.78 -11.44 9.24
C PRO A 47 33.55 -12.44 8.09
N ALA A 48 32.30 -12.87 7.87
CA ALA A 48 31.94 -13.79 6.81
C ALA A 48 32.06 -13.19 5.38
N PHE A 49 32.08 -11.86 5.26
CA PHE A 49 32.05 -11.13 4.00
C PHE A 49 33.28 -10.22 3.81
N LYS A 50 34.37 -10.47 4.54
CA LYS A 50 35.56 -9.59 4.64
C LYS A 50 36.18 -9.20 3.28
N ASP A 51 35.96 -9.99 2.22
CA ASP A 51 36.46 -9.75 0.86
C ASP A 51 35.36 -9.43 -0.16
N LEU A 52 34.09 -9.35 0.26
CA LEU A 52 32.94 -9.19 -0.64
C LEU A 52 33.07 -7.94 -1.51
N ARG A 53 33.38 -6.79 -0.91
CA ARG A 53 33.54 -5.52 -1.64
C ARG A 53 34.61 -5.59 -2.73
N LYS A 54 35.78 -6.14 -2.41
CA LYS A 54 36.89 -6.25 -3.38
C LYS A 54 36.51 -7.19 -4.52
N HIS A 55 35.96 -8.36 -4.17
CA HIS A 55 35.51 -9.35 -5.15
C HIS A 55 34.40 -8.80 -6.06
N PHE A 56 33.49 -8.00 -5.51
CA PHE A 56 32.41 -7.36 -6.26
C PHE A 56 32.92 -6.41 -7.34
N CYS A 57 33.91 -5.57 -6.99
CA CYS A 57 34.56 -4.67 -7.96
C CYS A 57 35.31 -5.45 -9.05
N GLU A 58 35.96 -6.56 -8.71
CA GLU A 58 36.73 -7.40 -9.65
C GLU A 58 35.82 -8.18 -10.62
N HIS A 59 34.62 -8.59 -10.19
CA HIS A 59 33.69 -9.44 -10.96
C HIS A 59 32.37 -8.71 -11.28
N ILE A 60 32.44 -7.40 -11.55
CA ILE A 60 31.27 -6.52 -11.70
C ILE A 60 30.27 -7.00 -12.76
N THR A 61 30.76 -7.59 -13.85
CA THR A 61 29.93 -8.11 -14.95
C THR A 61 29.12 -9.32 -14.53
N GLU A 62 29.71 -10.25 -13.77
CA GLU A 62 29.01 -11.45 -13.30
C GLU A 62 27.96 -11.08 -12.24
N TRP A 63 28.26 -10.11 -11.36
CA TRP A 63 27.26 -9.58 -10.43
C TRP A 63 26.12 -8.84 -11.13
N ARG A 64 26.41 -8.16 -12.24
CA ARG A 64 25.40 -7.53 -13.08
C ARG A 64 24.48 -8.57 -13.71
N GLU A 65 24.98 -9.72 -14.17
CA GLU A 65 24.14 -10.81 -14.68
C GLU A 65 23.14 -11.31 -13.63
N ILE A 66 23.56 -11.42 -12.37
CA ILE A 66 22.67 -11.76 -11.26
C ILE A 66 21.65 -10.64 -11.03
N TYR A 67 22.07 -9.38 -11.00
CA TYR A 67 21.17 -8.23 -10.87
C TYR A 67 20.13 -8.16 -12.02
N ASP A 68 20.55 -8.54 -13.24
CA ASP A 68 19.75 -8.53 -14.46
C ASP A 68 18.83 -9.75 -14.62
N SER A 69 19.11 -10.84 -13.90
CA SER A 69 18.25 -12.02 -13.86
C SER A 69 16.83 -11.73 -13.35
N LYS A 70 15.83 -12.40 -13.95
CA LYS A 70 14.45 -12.41 -13.43
C LYS A 70 14.34 -13.23 -12.14
N GLU A 71 15.20 -14.24 -11.99
CA GLU A 71 15.23 -15.17 -10.84
C GLU A 71 16.61 -15.17 -10.17
N PRO A 72 17.05 -14.03 -9.62
CA PRO A 72 18.39 -13.89 -9.02
C PRO A 72 18.60 -14.79 -7.79
N HIS A 73 17.51 -15.22 -7.15
CA HIS A 73 17.52 -16.12 -6.01
C HIS A 73 17.89 -17.57 -6.37
N ASN A 74 17.86 -17.93 -7.67
CA ASN A 74 18.30 -19.23 -8.19
C ASN A 74 19.67 -19.15 -8.88
N ALA A 75 20.25 -17.95 -8.98
CA ALA A 75 21.52 -17.73 -9.68
C ALA A 75 22.71 -18.20 -8.83
N LYS A 76 23.72 -18.77 -9.49
CA LYS A 76 25.00 -19.10 -8.85
C LYS A 76 25.82 -17.83 -8.66
N PHE A 77 26.46 -17.69 -7.50
CA PHE A 77 27.32 -16.54 -7.25
C PHE A 77 28.70 -16.72 -7.92
N PRO A 78 29.43 -15.63 -8.21
CA PRO A 78 30.77 -15.76 -8.76
C PRO A 78 31.70 -16.41 -7.73
N GLY A 79 32.56 -17.33 -8.17
CA GLY A 79 33.52 -18.01 -7.31
C GLY A 79 34.51 -17.01 -6.67
N PRO A 80 34.95 -17.22 -5.42
CA PRO A 80 34.71 -18.37 -4.54
C PRO A 80 33.50 -18.20 -3.60
N MET A 81 32.67 -17.16 -3.79
CA MET A 81 31.60 -16.82 -2.84
C MET A 81 30.50 -17.90 -2.81
N ASP A 82 30.18 -18.51 -3.94
CA ASP A 82 29.15 -19.56 -4.03
C ASP A 82 29.48 -20.81 -3.21
N GLU A 83 30.76 -21.16 -3.10
CA GLU A 83 31.24 -22.33 -2.37
C GLU A 83 31.48 -22.04 -0.89
N LYS A 84 31.94 -20.83 -0.56
CA LYS A 84 32.28 -20.44 0.82
C LYS A 84 31.07 -20.08 1.67
N LEU A 85 30.03 -19.51 1.06
CA LEU A 85 28.87 -18.98 1.77
C LEU A 85 27.75 -20.02 1.85
N ASN A 86 27.10 -20.09 3.01
CA ASN A 86 25.86 -20.86 3.14
C ASN A 86 24.66 -20.09 2.56
N GLU A 87 23.54 -20.79 2.35
CA GLU A 87 22.32 -20.22 1.75
C GLU A 87 21.81 -18.95 2.47
N LEU A 88 21.87 -18.91 3.81
CA LEU A 88 21.44 -17.72 4.55
C LEU A 88 22.38 -16.52 4.30
N GLN A 89 23.69 -16.77 4.22
CA GLN A 89 24.68 -15.74 3.88
C GLN A 89 24.51 -15.27 2.43
N LYS A 90 24.17 -16.16 1.49
CA LYS A 90 23.85 -15.79 0.11
C LYS A 90 22.60 -14.89 0.05
N ILE A 91 21.57 -15.19 0.84
CA ILE A 91 20.36 -14.35 0.97
C ILE A 91 20.69 -12.94 1.46
N ILE A 92 21.68 -12.77 2.36
CA ILE A 92 22.13 -11.44 2.81
C ILE A 92 22.70 -10.63 1.64
N ILE A 93 23.55 -11.23 0.80
CA ILE A 93 24.09 -10.54 -0.39
C ILE A 93 22.97 -10.24 -1.39
N LEU A 94 22.07 -11.19 -1.61
CA LEU A 94 20.90 -10.98 -2.47
C LEU A 94 20.06 -9.79 -2.00
N ARG A 95 19.90 -9.59 -0.68
CA ARG A 95 19.17 -8.43 -0.13
C ARG A 95 19.81 -7.10 -0.55
N CYS A 96 21.13 -7.04 -0.65
CA CYS A 96 21.84 -5.82 -1.05
C CYS A 96 21.61 -5.51 -2.56
N LEU A 97 21.48 -6.55 -3.39
CA LEU A 97 21.35 -6.42 -4.86
C LEU A 97 19.90 -6.36 -5.35
N ARG A 98 19.09 -7.32 -4.91
CA ARG A 98 17.70 -7.57 -5.34
C ARG A 98 16.80 -7.82 -4.12
N PRO A 99 16.58 -6.79 -3.29
CA PRO A 99 15.72 -6.89 -2.12
C PRO A 99 14.28 -7.31 -2.46
N ASP A 100 13.82 -7.09 -3.69
CA ASP A 100 12.53 -7.57 -4.20
C ASP A 100 12.45 -9.11 -4.26
N LYS A 101 13.58 -9.83 -4.37
CA LYS A 101 13.56 -11.30 -4.50
C LYS A 101 13.86 -12.04 -3.20
N ILE A 102 13.70 -11.38 -2.06
CA ILE A 102 13.90 -11.97 -0.74
C ILE A 102 12.82 -12.98 -0.38
N THR A 103 11.54 -12.68 -0.62
CA THR A 103 10.45 -13.61 -0.31
C THR A 103 10.62 -14.96 -1.03
N PRO A 104 10.84 -15.02 -2.37
CA PRO A 104 11.14 -16.27 -3.04
C PRO A 104 12.39 -17.00 -2.50
N ALA A 105 13.46 -16.26 -2.19
CA ALA A 105 14.68 -16.87 -1.66
C ALA A 105 14.46 -17.52 -0.28
N ILE A 106 13.68 -16.88 0.60
CA ILE A 106 13.29 -17.44 1.90
C ILE A 106 12.36 -18.64 1.71
N THR A 107 11.43 -18.59 0.76
CA THR A 107 10.56 -19.72 0.41
C THR A 107 11.37 -20.95 -0.02
N ASN A 108 12.38 -20.77 -0.87
CA ASN A 108 13.29 -21.86 -1.27
C ASN A 108 14.05 -22.40 -0.06
N TYR A 109 14.64 -21.52 0.75
CA TYR A 109 15.36 -21.91 1.96
C TYR A 109 14.51 -22.73 2.94
N VAL A 110 13.27 -22.31 3.20
CA VAL A 110 12.34 -23.05 4.08
C VAL A 110 11.92 -24.37 3.44
N THR A 111 11.69 -24.39 2.12
CA THR A 111 11.36 -25.61 1.39
C THR A 111 12.48 -26.64 1.51
N ASP A 112 13.73 -26.23 1.36
CA ASP A 112 14.89 -27.11 1.43
C ASP A 112 15.18 -27.61 2.85
N LYS A 113 14.93 -26.79 3.88
CA LYS A 113 15.26 -27.13 5.28
C LYS A 113 14.12 -27.82 6.03
N LEU A 114 12.87 -27.43 5.78
CA LEU A 114 11.69 -27.91 6.53
C LEU A 114 10.69 -28.67 5.63
N GLY A 115 10.75 -28.47 4.31
CA GLY A 115 9.87 -29.10 3.35
C GLY A 115 8.75 -28.19 2.85
N LYS A 116 8.26 -28.52 1.65
CA LYS A 116 7.26 -27.74 0.89
C LYS A 116 5.95 -27.44 1.65
N LYS A 117 5.55 -28.32 2.57
CA LYS A 117 4.36 -28.15 3.43
C LYS A 117 4.39 -26.91 4.35
N PHE A 118 5.57 -26.32 4.58
CA PHE A 118 5.71 -25.12 5.42
C PHE A 118 5.62 -23.80 4.65
N VAL A 119 5.57 -23.87 3.31
CA VAL A 119 5.40 -22.69 2.45
C VAL A 119 4.11 -22.72 1.64
N GLU A 120 3.50 -23.89 1.46
CA GLU A 120 2.20 -24.02 0.82
C GLU A 120 1.09 -24.07 1.88
N PRO A 121 0.13 -23.12 1.84
CA PRO A 121 -1.00 -23.14 2.77
C PRO A 121 -1.91 -24.35 2.48
N PRO A 122 -2.37 -25.09 3.51
CA PRO A 122 -3.34 -26.15 3.30
C PRO A 122 -4.70 -25.56 2.88
N PRO A 123 -5.54 -26.33 2.15
CA PRO A 123 -6.89 -25.90 1.84
C PRO A 123 -7.69 -25.67 3.13
N PHE A 124 -8.55 -24.64 3.12
CA PHE A 124 -9.43 -24.34 4.25
C PHE A 124 -10.36 -25.53 4.53
N ASP A 125 -10.36 -25.99 5.78
CA ASP A 125 -11.14 -27.14 6.23
C ASP A 125 -11.83 -26.82 7.56
N LEU A 126 -13.12 -26.50 7.45
CA LEU A 126 -13.96 -26.18 8.59
C LEU A 126 -14.18 -27.40 9.51
N THR A 127 -14.14 -28.61 8.94
CA THR A 127 -14.33 -29.84 9.72
C THR A 127 -13.14 -30.08 10.64
N LYS A 128 -11.92 -29.93 10.14
CA LYS A 128 -10.70 -30.04 10.97
C LYS A 128 -10.70 -28.99 12.08
N SER A 129 -10.99 -27.73 11.72
CA SER A 129 -11.05 -26.64 12.70
C SER A 129 -12.09 -26.90 13.80
N TYR A 130 -13.24 -27.47 13.45
CA TYR A 130 -14.27 -27.87 14.40
C TYR A 130 -13.82 -29.00 15.34
N LEU A 131 -13.04 -29.98 14.84
CA LEU A 131 -12.53 -31.09 15.63
C LEU A 131 -11.46 -30.67 16.64
N ASP A 132 -10.70 -29.62 16.34
CA ASP A 132 -9.73 -29.02 17.26
C ASP A 132 -10.41 -28.15 18.36
N SER A 133 -11.73 -27.97 18.29
CA SER A 133 -12.54 -27.19 19.24
C SER A 133 -13.48 -28.08 20.08
N ASN A 134 -13.87 -27.58 21.24
CA ASN A 134 -14.83 -28.18 22.15
C ASN A 134 -15.81 -27.13 22.71
N CYS A 135 -16.61 -27.48 23.72
CA CYS A 135 -17.60 -26.57 24.31
C CYS A 135 -17.00 -25.38 25.08
N THR A 136 -15.71 -25.40 25.42
CA THR A 136 -15.01 -24.29 26.10
C THR A 136 -14.06 -23.52 25.20
N ILE A 137 -13.75 -24.05 24.01
CA ILE A 137 -12.82 -23.44 23.05
C ILE A 137 -13.61 -22.80 21.90
N PRO A 138 -13.73 -21.46 21.85
CA PRO A 138 -14.44 -20.78 20.78
C PRO A 138 -13.71 -20.90 19.43
N LEU A 139 -14.49 -20.83 18.35
CA LEU A 139 -14.01 -20.83 16.96
C LEU A 139 -14.06 -19.42 16.40
N ILE A 140 -12.95 -18.94 15.86
CA ILE A 140 -12.77 -17.54 15.47
C ILE A 140 -12.41 -17.45 13.99
N PHE A 141 -13.35 -16.93 13.20
CA PHE A 141 -13.09 -16.47 11.85
C PHE A 141 -12.42 -15.10 11.89
N VAL A 142 -11.14 -15.08 11.53
CA VAL A 142 -10.40 -13.84 11.26
C VAL A 142 -10.70 -13.46 9.82
N LEU A 143 -11.52 -12.43 9.66
CA LEU A 143 -12.02 -12.00 8.36
C LEU A 143 -10.97 -11.18 7.61
N SER A 144 -10.81 -11.48 6.33
CA SER A 144 -10.14 -10.59 5.37
C SER A 144 -11.17 -9.67 4.71
N PRO A 145 -10.81 -8.43 4.32
CA PRO A 145 -11.77 -7.52 3.69
C PRO A 145 -12.47 -8.15 2.50
N GLY A 146 -13.81 -8.21 2.57
CA GLY A 146 -14.66 -8.80 1.52
C GLY A 146 -14.94 -10.31 1.66
N ALA A 147 -14.37 -10.99 2.66
CA ALA A 147 -14.68 -12.39 2.95
C ALA A 147 -15.84 -12.51 3.96
N ASP A 148 -16.82 -13.37 3.66
CA ASP A 148 -17.93 -13.71 4.57
C ASP A 148 -18.05 -15.24 4.70
N PRO A 149 -17.78 -15.83 5.88
CA PRO A 149 -17.86 -17.26 6.09
C PRO A 149 -19.29 -17.77 6.32
N MET A 150 -20.30 -16.89 6.44
CA MET A 150 -21.62 -17.28 6.93
C MET A 150 -22.33 -18.30 6.06
N ALA A 151 -22.25 -18.19 4.73
CA ALA A 151 -22.85 -19.18 3.83
C ALA A 151 -22.24 -20.58 4.04
N SER A 152 -20.91 -20.65 4.20
CA SER A 152 -20.19 -21.90 4.46
C SER A 152 -20.49 -22.47 5.85
N LEU A 153 -20.58 -21.59 6.86
CA LEU A 153 -20.91 -21.97 8.23
C LEU A 153 -22.35 -22.50 8.36
N LEU A 154 -23.33 -21.87 7.69
CA LEU A 154 -24.72 -22.34 7.67
C LEU A 154 -24.85 -23.72 7.02
N LYS A 155 -24.14 -23.93 5.90
CA LYS A 155 -24.08 -25.24 5.25
C LYS A 155 -23.49 -26.29 6.21
N PHE A 156 -22.38 -25.97 6.87
CA PHE A 156 -21.75 -26.88 7.83
C PHE A 156 -22.61 -27.16 9.06
N ALA A 157 -23.34 -26.16 9.57
CA ALA A 157 -24.29 -26.35 10.66
C ALA A 157 -25.41 -27.32 10.25
N ASN A 158 -25.92 -27.22 9.02
CA ASN A 158 -26.88 -28.19 8.48
C ASN A 158 -26.29 -29.60 8.42
N ASP A 159 -25.05 -29.74 7.93
CA ASP A 159 -24.35 -31.03 7.85
C ASP A 159 -24.12 -31.68 9.24
N LYS A 160 -24.04 -30.86 10.30
CA LYS A 160 -23.94 -31.30 11.71
C LYS A 160 -25.29 -31.38 12.43
N ALA A 161 -26.41 -31.32 11.72
CA ALA A 161 -27.76 -31.33 12.28
C ALA A 161 -28.04 -30.22 13.31
N MET A 162 -27.33 -29.10 13.18
CA MET A 162 -27.49 -27.85 13.94
C MET A 162 -28.22 -26.80 13.09
N SER A 163 -29.31 -27.21 12.43
CA SER A 163 -30.10 -26.34 11.57
C SER A 163 -31.28 -25.69 12.30
N GLY A 164 -31.88 -24.66 11.68
CA GLY A 164 -33.04 -23.95 12.22
C GLY A 164 -32.73 -23.28 13.56
N ASN A 165 -33.58 -23.52 14.58
CA ASN A 165 -33.45 -22.85 15.88
C ASN A 165 -32.21 -23.28 16.70
N LYS A 166 -31.49 -24.33 16.28
CA LYS A 166 -30.27 -24.82 16.94
C LYS A 166 -29.00 -24.07 16.54
N PHE A 167 -29.09 -23.18 15.55
CA PHE A 167 -28.02 -22.27 15.19
C PHE A 167 -28.57 -20.85 15.16
N GLN A 168 -28.05 -20.00 16.04
CA GLN A 168 -28.47 -18.61 16.11
C GLN A 168 -27.30 -17.70 15.78
N ALA A 169 -27.51 -16.74 14.88
CA ALA A 169 -26.51 -15.76 14.51
C ALA A 169 -26.98 -14.34 14.88
N ILE A 170 -26.08 -13.53 15.42
CA ILE A 170 -26.35 -12.13 15.77
C ILE A 170 -25.19 -11.25 15.31
N SER A 171 -25.52 -10.19 14.58
CA SER A 171 -24.56 -9.14 14.22
C SER A 171 -24.39 -8.17 15.39
N LEU A 172 -23.18 -8.10 15.94
CA LEU A 172 -22.87 -7.24 17.05
C LEU A 172 -22.76 -5.78 16.59
N GLY A 173 -23.62 -4.94 17.17
CA GLY A 173 -23.64 -3.50 17.02
C GLY A 173 -24.04 -2.83 18.33
N GLN A 174 -24.35 -1.53 18.28
CA GLN A 174 -24.78 -0.80 19.48
C GLN A 174 -26.02 -1.45 20.12
N GLY A 175 -25.93 -1.78 21.41
CA GLY A 175 -27.03 -2.36 22.18
C GLY A 175 -27.25 -3.87 22.03
N GLN A 176 -26.48 -4.58 21.19
CA GLN A 176 -26.67 -6.02 20.94
C GLN A 176 -26.00 -6.93 21.98
N GLY A 177 -25.06 -6.41 22.78
CA GLY A 177 -24.30 -7.18 23.78
C GLY A 177 -25.18 -7.97 24.77
N PRO A 178 -26.18 -7.36 25.43
CA PRO A 178 -27.06 -8.08 26.36
C PRO A 178 -27.87 -9.21 25.71
N ILE A 179 -28.25 -9.06 24.43
CA ILE A 179 -28.97 -10.08 23.67
C ILE A 179 -28.01 -11.25 23.41
N ALA A 180 -26.78 -10.96 22.95
CA ALA A 180 -25.74 -11.96 22.77
C ALA A 180 -25.44 -12.74 24.06
N THR A 181 -25.35 -12.07 25.22
CA THR A 181 -25.16 -12.74 26.52
C THR A 181 -26.29 -13.73 26.83
N LYS A 182 -27.55 -13.35 26.60
CA LYS A 182 -28.69 -14.24 26.83
C LYS A 182 -28.68 -15.44 25.87
N MET A 183 -28.37 -15.21 24.60
CA MET A 183 -28.26 -16.27 23.60
C MET A 183 -27.17 -17.28 23.96
N ILE A 184 -26.00 -16.80 24.38
CA ILE A 184 -24.90 -17.68 24.80
C ILE A 184 -25.31 -18.54 26.00
N LYS A 185 -25.92 -17.94 27.03
CA LYS A 185 -26.37 -18.69 28.21
C LYS A 185 -27.40 -19.77 27.87
N ALA A 186 -28.39 -19.44 27.05
CA ALA A 186 -29.36 -20.45 26.59
C ALA A 186 -28.67 -21.56 25.79
N ALA A 187 -27.74 -21.22 24.90
CA ALA A 187 -27.03 -22.20 24.08
C ALA A 187 -26.09 -23.10 24.87
N ILE A 188 -25.50 -22.60 25.96
CA ILE A 188 -24.70 -23.38 26.92
C ILE A 188 -25.54 -24.47 27.55
N GLU A 189 -26.78 -24.16 27.97
CA GLU A 189 -27.70 -25.11 28.59
C GLU A 189 -28.26 -26.10 27.56
N GLU A 190 -28.71 -25.60 26.40
CA GLU A 190 -29.38 -26.39 25.35
C GLU A 190 -28.40 -27.19 24.46
N GLY A 191 -27.12 -26.86 24.45
CA GLY A 191 -26.12 -27.48 23.58
C GLY A 191 -26.23 -27.05 22.11
N THR A 192 -26.69 -25.82 21.86
CA THR A 192 -26.88 -25.24 20.53
C THR A 192 -25.70 -24.36 20.12
N TRP A 193 -25.71 -23.85 18.88
CA TRP A 193 -24.60 -23.04 18.35
C TRP A 193 -24.97 -21.57 18.28
N VAL A 194 -24.02 -20.71 18.63
CA VAL A 194 -24.17 -19.25 18.52
C VAL A 194 -23.06 -18.69 17.66
N CYS A 195 -23.42 -17.86 16.67
CA CYS A 195 -22.46 -17.09 15.87
C CYS A 195 -22.59 -15.60 16.17
N LEU A 196 -21.53 -15.00 16.72
CA LEU A 196 -21.42 -13.56 16.90
C LEU A 196 -20.69 -12.97 15.71
N GLN A 197 -21.38 -12.13 14.93
CA GLN A 197 -20.81 -11.48 13.78
C GLN A 197 -20.26 -10.09 14.13
N ASN A 198 -19.19 -9.70 13.44
CA ASN A 198 -18.62 -8.36 13.52
C ASN A 198 -18.16 -7.94 14.93
N CYS A 199 -17.52 -8.85 15.68
CA CYS A 199 -17.12 -8.60 17.07
C CYS A 199 -16.28 -7.34 17.26
N HIS A 200 -15.41 -7.01 16.30
CA HIS A 200 -14.62 -5.77 16.27
C HIS A 200 -15.44 -4.47 16.36
N LEU A 201 -16.74 -4.47 16.03
CA LEU A 201 -17.62 -3.31 16.14
C LEU A 201 -18.15 -3.10 17.56
N ALA A 202 -18.18 -4.14 18.40
CA ALA A 202 -18.74 -4.08 19.76
C ALA A 202 -17.64 -3.92 20.83
N VAL A 203 -16.77 -2.93 20.66
CA VAL A 203 -15.59 -2.68 21.51
C VAL A 203 -15.94 -2.60 23.00
N SER A 204 -17.02 -1.92 23.37
CA SER A 204 -17.43 -1.74 24.77
C SER A 204 -17.89 -3.04 25.46
N TRP A 205 -18.28 -4.05 24.69
CA TRP A 205 -18.78 -5.33 25.21
C TRP A 205 -17.71 -6.44 25.20
N MET A 206 -16.59 -6.24 24.50
CA MET A 206 -15.49 -7.23 24.45
C MET A 206 -15.00 -7.71 25.83
N PRO A 207 -14.86 -6.86 26.88
CA PRO A 207 -14.47 -7.33 28.21
C PRO A 207 -15.50 -8.27 28.86
N MET A 208 -16.79 -8.08 28.53
CA MET A 208 -17.84 -8.97 29.01
C MET A 208 -17.81 -10.30 28.25
N LEU A 209 -17.56 -10.28 26.95
CA LEU A 209 -17.36 -11.50 26.16
C LEU A 209 -16.18 -12.31 26.66
N GLU A 210 -15.07 -11.65 26.99
CA GLU A 210 -13.89 -12.25 27.62
C GLU A 210 -14.27 -12.98 28.91
N LYS A 211 -14.93 -12.29 29.83
CA LYS A 211 -15.42 -12.90 31.07
C LYS A 211 -16.34 -14.10 30.83
N ILE A 212 -17.28 -14.00 29.88
CA ILE A 212 -18.18 -15.11 29.54
C ILE A 212 -17.38 -16.33 29.07
N CYS A 213 -16.35 -16.13 28.25
CA CYS A 213 -15.52 -17.23 27.76
C CYS A 213 -14.61 -17.82 28.84
N GLU A 214 -14.14 -17.01 29.80
CA GLU A 214 -13.36 -17.48 30.96
C GLU A 214 -14.21 -18.37 31.89
N ASP A 215 -15.51 -18.11 31.99
CA ASP A 215 -16.46 -18.93 32.76
C ASP A 215 -16.77 -20.29 32.10
N PHE A 216 -16.31 -20.54 30.86
CA PHE A 216 -16.56 -21.80 30.17
C PHE A 216 -15.78 -22.95 30.81
N THR A 217 -16.51 -23.91 31.36
CA THR A 217 -15.96 -25.12 31.97
C THR A 217 -16.73 -26.36 31.49
N PRO A 218 -16.11 -27.54 31.42
CA PRO A 218 -16.79 -28.77 30.99
C PRO A 218 -18.00 -29.13 31.87
N GLU A 219 -18.04 -28.68 33.13
CA GLU A 219 -19.16 -28.90 34.04
C GLU A 219 -20.35 -27.98 33.76
N VAL A 220 -20.10 -26.76 33.27
CA VAL A 220 -21.14 -25.76 32.99
C VAL A 220 -21.64 -25.86 31.55
N CYS A 221 -20.75 -26.16 30.60
CA CYS A 221 -21.05 -26.14 29.17
C CYS A 221 -21.49 -27.50 28.64
N ASN A 222 -22.66 -27.56 28.01
CA ASN A 222 -23.09 -28.74 27.25
C ASN A 222 -22.04 -29.10 26.18
N SER A 223 -21.71 -30.38 26.06
CA SER A 223 -20.65 -30.86 25.16
C SER A 223 -20.89 -30.54 23.68
N SER A 224 -22.14 -30.35 23.27
CA SER A 224 -22.53 -30.00 21.89
C SER A 224 -22.49 -28.49 21.60
N PHE A 225 -22.43 -27.64 22.63
CA PHE A 225 -22.36 -26.19 22.49
C PHE A 225 -21.10 -25.77 21.71
N ARG A 226 -21.26 -24.78 20.83
CA ARG A 226 -20.13 -24.09 20.17
C ARG A 226 -20.40 -22.61 20.04
N LEU A 227 -19.36 -21.82 20.32
CA LEU A 227 -19.34 -20.38 20.09
C LEU A 227 -18.49 -20.07 18.85
N TRP A 228 -19.12 -19.47 17.84
CA TRP A 228 -18.49 -18.98 16.63
C TRP A 228 -18.38 -17.46 16.68
N LEU A 229 -17.20 -16.93 16.38
CA LEU A 229 -16.92 -15.50 16.38
C LEU A 229 -16.41 -15.10 15.00
N THR A 230 -16.92 -14.01 14.44
CA THR A 230 -16.33 -13.40 13.24
C THR A 230 -15.84 -12.00 13.55
N SER A 231 -14.61 -11.69 13.14
CA SER A 231 -14.01 -10.38 13.39
C SER A 231 -12.92 -10.04 12.40
N TYR A 232 -12.84 -8.77 11.99
CA TYR A 232 -11.59 -8.22 11.47
C TYR A 232 -10.52 -8.20 12.57
N PRO A 233 -9.22 -8.30 12.22
CA PRO A 233 -8.13 -8.05 13.15
C PRO A 233 -8.32 -6.70 13.84
N SER A 234 -8.33 -6.70 15.18
CA SER A 234 -8.53 -5.48 15.97
C SER A 234 -7.71 -5.55 17.26
N PRO A 235 -7.00 -4.48 17.64
CA PRO A 235 -6.27 -4.42 18.91
C PRO A 235 -7.20 -4.40 20.13
N LYS A 236 -8.51 -4.24 19.91
CA LYS A 236 -9.54 -4.25 20.96
C LYS A 236 -10.15 -5.63 21.18
N PHE A 237 -9.86 -6.60 20.32
CA PHE A 237 -10.37 -7.95 20.49
C PHE A 237 -9.63 -8.63 21.66
N PRO A 238 -10.32 -9.35 22.57
CA PRO A 238 -9.70 -9.92 23.77
C PRO A 238 -8.57 -10.89 23.45
N VAL A 239 -7.41 -10.68 24.09
CA VAL A 239 -6.20 -11.49 23.86
C VAL A 239 -6.39 -12.91 24.37
N THR A 240 -7.07 -13.09 25.49
CA THR A 240 -7.37 -14.40 26.09
C THR A 240 -8.18 -15.28 25.15
N ILE A 241 -9.24 -14.74 24.54
CA ILE A 241 -10.06 -15.43 23.55
C ILE A 241 -9.22 -15.81 22.32
N LEU A 242 -8.35 -14.92 21.84
CA LEU A 242 -7.44 -15.23 20.72
C LEU A 242 -6.38 -16.28 21.08
N GLN A 243 -5.89 -16.29 22.31
CA GLN A 243 -4.90 -17.29 22.75
C GLN A 243 -5.55 -18.66 22.84
N ASN A 244 -6.72 -18.76 23.47
CA ASN A 244 -7.39 -20.02 23.77
C ASN A 244 -8.21 -20.57 22.59
N GLY A 245 -8.78 -19.72 21.74
CA GLY A 245 -9.66 -20.13 20.64
C GLY A 245 -8.93 -20.82 19.48
N VAL A 246 -9.72 -21.48 18.62
CA VAL A 246 -9.27 -21.96 17.30
C VAL A 246 -9.43 -20.84 16.29
N LYS A 247 -8.33 -20.44 15.63
CA LYS A 247 -8.29 -19.31 14.70
C LYS A 247 -8.26 -19.84 13.29
N MET A 248 -9.13 -19.30 12.45
CA MET A 248 -9.17 -19.66 11.05
C MET A 248 -9.30 -18.40 10.19
N THR A 249 -8.50 -18.34 9.13
CA THR A 249 -8.57 -17.30 8.11
C THR A 249 -9.29 -17.85 6.90
N ASN A 250 -10.27 -17.10 6.39
CA ASN A 250 -10.92 -17.39 5.11
C ASN A 250 -10.50 -16.31 4.13
N GLU A 251 -9.45 -16.58 3.37
CA GLU A 251 -8.91 -15.67 2.37
C GLU A 251 -9.35 -16.09 0.97
N PRO A 252 -9.74 -15.15 0.10
CA PRO A 252 -9.94 -15.47 -1.30
C PRO A 252 -8.63 -16.03 -1.89
N PRO A 253 -8.72 -17.00 -2.83
CA PRO A 253 -7.56 -17.61 -3.45
C PRO A 253 -6.73 -16.54 -4.14
N THR A 254 -5.42 -16.67 -3.99
CA THR A 254 -4.48 -15.72 -4.54
C THR A 254 -4.22 -16.06 -6.01
N GLY A 255 -4.50 -15.10 -6.89
CA GLY A 255 -4.20 -15.17 -8.32
C GLY A 255 -5.46 -15.11 -9.18
N LEU A 256 -5.41 -14.29 -10.23
CA LEU A 256 -6.46 -14.08 -11.23
C LEU A 256 -7.14 -15.37 -11.70
N ARG A 257 -6.35 -16.40 -12.05
CA ARG A 257 -6.90 -17.67 -12.54
C ARG A 257 -7.77 -18.38 -11.50
N LEU A 258 -7.28 -18.51 -10.27
CA LEU A 258 -7.99 -19.21 -9.21
C LEU A 258 -9.20 -18.41 -8.73
N ASN A 259 -9.05 -17.09 -8.67
CA ASN A 259 -10.11 -16.17 -8.31
C ASN A 259 -11.25 -16.22 -9.34
N LEU A 260 -10.93 -16.08 -10.63
CA LEU A 260 -11.88 -16.23 -11.73
C LEU A 260 -12.58 -17.59 -11.70
N LEU A 261 -11.82 -18.68 -11.51
CA LEU A 261 -12.39 -20.02 -11.43
C LEU A 261 -13.37 -20.15 -10.26
N GLN A 262 -13.02 -19.63 -9.08
CA GLN A 262 -13.91 -19.69 -7.92
C GLN A 262 -15.19 -18.87 -8.15
N SER A 263 -15.08 -17.64 -8.64
CA SER A 263 -16.23 -16.80 -8.96
C SER A 263 -17.16 -17.49 -9.98
N TYR A 264 -16.59 -18.17 -10.98
CA TYR A 264 -17.36 -18.88 -12.00
C TYR A 264 -18.07 -20.14 -11.46
N LEU A 265 -17.45 -20.84 -10.51
CA LEU A 265 -18.00 -22.04 -9.86
C LEU A 265 -19.03 -21.74 -8.76
N THR A 266 -19.32 -20.48 -8.49
CA THR A 266 -20.20 -20.05 -7.40
C THR A 266 -21.60 -19.66 -7.92
N ASP A 267 -22.62 -19.85 -7.08
CA ASP A 267 -23.99 -19.41 -7.37
C ASP A 267 -24.05 -17.90 -7.62
N PRO A 268 -24.76 -17.43 -8.65
CA PRO A 268 -25.76 -18.17 -9.42
C PRO A 268 -25.21 -18.77 -10.72
N ILE A 269 -23.93 -18.58 -11.06
CA ILE A 269 -23.39 -18.96 -12.37
C ILE A 269 -23.31 -20.47 -12.53
N SER A 270 -22.95 -21.17 -11.46
CA SER A 270 -22.88 -22.64 -11.41
C SER A 270 -24.25 -23.31 -11.56
N ASP A 271 -25.35 -22.59 -11.37
CA ASP A 271 -26.69 -23.12 -11.53
C ASP A 271 -27.04 -23.25 -13.03
N ALA A 272 -27.35 -24.48 -13.46
CA ALA A 272 -27.61 -24.77 -14.86
C ALA A 272 -28.85 -24.02 -15.41
N GLN A 273 -29.86 -23.75 -14.57
CA GLN A 273 -31.04 -23.00 -15.00
C GLN A 273 -30.71 -21.53 -15.20
N PHE A 274 -29.91 -20.96 -14.31
CA PHE A 274 -29.43 -19.60 -14.41
C PHE A 274 -28.52 -19.43 -15.65
N PHE A 275 -27.54 -20.31 -15.84
CA PHE A 275 -26.64 -20.28 -16.99
C PHE A 275 -27.40 -20.43 -18.32
N GLY A 276 -28.37 -21.35 -18.38
CA GLY A 276 -29.24 -21.57 -19.53
C GLY A 276 -30.42 -20.58 -19.65
N GLY A 277 -30.59 -19.65 -18.71
CA GLY A 277 -31.77 -18.81 -18.53
C GLY A 277 -31.96 -17.69 -19.58
N CYS A 278 -31.08 -17.62 -20.57
CA CYS A 278 -31.09 -16.63 -21.65
C CYS A 278 -30.99 -17.31 -23.02
N GLN A 279 -32.05 -18.03 -23.38
CA GLN A 279 -32.11 -18.76 -24.65
C GLN A 279 -31.88 -17.81 -25.84
N GLY A 280 -30.87 -18.13 -26.65
CA GLY A 280 -30.55 -17.38 -27.88
C GLY A 280 -29.81 -16.06 -27.71
N LYS A 281 -29.45 -15.63 -26.49
CA LYS A 281 -28.78 -14.34 -26.22
C LYS A 281 -27.35 -14.52 -25.66
N GLU A 282 -26.57 -13.44 -25.72
CA GLU A 282 -25.13 -13.34 -25.35
C GLU A 282 -24.82 -13.46 -23.83
N LEU A 283 -25.81 -13.76 -22.97
CA LEU A 283 -25.67 -13.75 -21.50
C LEU A 283 -24.46 -14.56 -20.99
N VAL A 284 -24.27 -15.72 -21.61
CA VAL A 284 -23.31 -16.73 -21.22
C VAL A 284 -21.86 -16.20 -21.32
N MET A 285 -21.58 -15.30 -22.26
CA MET A 285 -20.27 -14.64 -22.39
C MET A 285 -20.10 -13.51 -21.37
N PHE A 286 -21.14 -12.70 -21.13
CA PHE A 286 -21.05 -11.57 -20.20
C PHE A 286 -20.86 -11.97 -18.73
N SER A 287 -21.39 -13.14 -18.34
CA SER A 287 -21.16 -13.68 -17.00
C SER A 287 -19.67 -14.00 -16.76
N LEU A 288 -18.97 -14.49 -17.79
CA LEU A 288 -17.52 -14.71 -17.72
C LEU A 288 -16.75 -13.38 -17.65
N TRP A 289 -17.16 -12.35 -18.39
CA TRP A 289 -16.50 -11.03 -18.40
C TRP A 289 -16.58 -10.33 -17.06
N ILE A 290 -17.74 -10.37 -16.40
CA ILE A 290 -17.87 -9.74 -15.10
C ILE A 290 -17.14 -10.53 -14.00
N CYS A 291 -17.07 -11.86 -14.08
CA CYS A 291 -16.18 -12.63 -13.20
C CYS A 291 -14.71 -12.27 -13.43
N PHE A 292 -14.30 -12.05 -14.69
CA PHE A 292 -12.95 -11.63 -15.01
C PHE A 292 -12.66 -10.25 -14.42
N PHE A 293 -13.55 -9.28 -14.65
CA PHE A 293 -13.47 -7.95 -14.04
C PHE A 293 -13.38 -8.03 -12.50
N HIS A 294 -14.22 -8.85 -11.87
CA HIS A 294 -14.23 -9.06 -10.43
C HIS A 294 -12.88 -9.57 -9.91
N ALA A 295 -12.37 -10.63 -10.52
CA ALA A 295 -11.07 -11.19 -10.16
C ALA A 295 -9.95 -10.17 -10.37
N LEU A 296 -10.03 -9.37 -11.44
CA LEU A 296 -9.04 -8.36 -11.78
C LEU A 296 -9.03 -7.21 -10.76
N VAL A 297 -10.18 -6.65 -10.37
CA VAL A 297 -10.24 -5.58 -9.36
C VAL A 297 -9.80 -6.06 -7.98
N GLN A 298 -10.11 -7.31 -7.63
CA GLN A 298 -9.66 -7.93 -6.37
C GLN A 298 -8.16 -8.17 -6.34
N GLU A 299 -7.57 -8.67 -7.42
CA GLU A 299 -6.13 -8.96 -7.49
C GLU A 299 -5.30 -7.67 -7.59
N ARG A 300 -5.84 -6.63 -8.23
CA ARG A 300 -5.17 -5.33 -8.37
C ARG A 300 -4.84 -4.66 -7.03
N LYS A 301 -5.55 -4.99 -5.93
CA LYS A 301 -5.25 -4.49 -4.58
C LYS A 301 -3.84 -4.84 -4.07
N LYS A 302 -3.21 -5.86 -4.65
CA LYS A 302 -1.85 -6.30 -4.27
C LYS A 302 -0.78 -5.28 -4.63
N PHE A 303 -1.05 -4.37 -5.57
CA PHE A 303 -0.08 -3.40 -6.06
C PHE A 303 -0.08 -2.07 -5.28
N GLY A 304 -0.71 -2.04 -4.10
CA GLY A 304 -0.77 -0.85 -3.26
C GLY A 304 -1.36 0.36 -4.00
N PRO A 305 -0.85 1.57 -3.79
CA PRO A 305 -1.35 2.82 -4.40
C PRO A 305 -1.27 2.88 -5.94
N LEU A 306 -0.46 2.04 -6.59
CA LEU A 306 -0.46 1.88 -8.06
C LEU A 306 -1.66 1.05 -8.53
N GLY A 307 -2.11 0.13 -7.69
CA GLY A 307 -3.34 -0.63 -7.88
C GLY A 307 -4.58 0.20 -7.56
N TRP A 308 -4.73 0.58 -6.30
CA TRP A 308 -5.81 1.40 -5.75
C TRP A 308 -5.25 2.32 -4.67
N ASN A 309 -5.63 3.60 -4.65
CA ASN A 309 -5.24 4.50 -3.56
C ASN A 309 -5.77 3.97 -2.22
N ILE A 310 -7.00 3.44 -2.21
CA ILE A 310 -7.63 2.81 -1.04
C ILE A 310 -7.88 1.32 -1.32
N PRO A 311 -7.47 0.40 -0.42
CA PRO A 311 -7.66 -1.04 -0.64
C PRO A 311 -9.12 -1.45 -0.38
N TYR A 312 -9.98 -1.31 -1.39
CA TYR A 312 -11.40 -1.68 -1.30
C TYR A 312 -11.61 -3.19 -1.19
N GLY A 313 -12.58 -3.58 -0.36
CA GLY A 313 -13.05 -4.97 -0.23
C GLY A 313 -14.22 -5.24 -1.17
N PHE A 314 -13.93 -5.49 -2.45
CA PHE A 314 -14.92 -6.02 -3.41
C PHE A 314 -15.24 -7.47 -3.07
N ASN A 315 -16.52 -7.81 -2.93
CA ASN A 315 -16.96 -9.10 -2.42
C ASN A 315 -17.90 -9.84 -3.38
N GLU A 316 -18.23 -11.09 -3.03
CA GLU A 316 -19.10 -11.94 -3.85
C GLU A 316 -20.52 -11.38 -3.99
N SER A 317 -21.00 -10.58 -3.02
CA SER A 317 -22.32 -9.95 -3.14
C SER A 317 -22.37 -8.92 -4.27
N ASP A 318 -21.27 -8.18 -4.51
CA ASP A 318 -21.17 -7.21 -5.60
C ASP A 318 -21.21 -7.92 -6.97
N LEU A 319 -20.52 -9.05 -7.08
CA LEU A 319 -20.54 -9.88 -8.28
C LEU A 319 -21.94 -10.47 -8.50
N ARG A 320 -22.52 -11.09 -7.48
CA ARG A 320 -23.82 -11.76 -7.54
C ARG A 320 -24.96 -10.84 -7.96
N ILE A 321 -25.04 -9.63 -7.40
CA ILE A 321 -26.07 -8.67 -7.81
C ILE A 321 -25.84 -8.19 -9.24
N SER A 322 -24.60 -7.94 -9.63
CA SER A 322 -24.27 -7.44 -10.96
C SER A 322 -24.59 -8.47 -12.05
N ILE A 323 -24.32 -9.76 -11.81
CA ILE A 323 -24.68 -10.84 -12.75
C ILE A 323 -26.20 -11.01 -12.86
N ARG A 324 -26.93 -10.92 -11.74
CA ARG A 324 -28.41 -11.02 -11.75
C ARG A 324 -29.04 -9.86 -12.51
N GLN A 325 -28.54 -8.64 -12.30
CA GLN A 325 -28.99 -7.47 -13.04
C GLN A 325 -28.66 -7.60 -14.53
N LEU A 326 -27.42 -7.99 -14.85
CA LEU A 326 -27.00 -8.29 -16.23
C LEU A 326 -27.97 -9.26 -16.91
N GLN A 327 -28.39 -10.32 -16.22
CA GLN A 327 -29.37 -11.26 -16.75
C GLN A 327 -30.73 -10.67 -17.00
N LEU A 328 -31.24 -9.88 -16.05
CA LEU A 328 -32.50 -9.18 -16.22
C LEU A 328 -32.49 -8.29 -17.46
N PHE A 329 -31.44 -7.46 -17.64
CA PHE A 329 -31.32 -6.56 -18.79
C PHE A 329 -31.15 -7.31 -20.12
N ILE A 330 -30.35 -8.36 -20.16
CA ILE A 330 -30.16 -9.14 -21.39
C ILE A 330 -31.46 -9.84 -21.80
N ASN A 331 -32.26 -10.31 -20.85
CA ASN A 331 -33.55 -10.93 -21.15
C ASN A 331 -34.60 -9.91 -21.61
N GLU A 332 -34.67 -8.75 -20.98
CA GLU A 332 -35.66 -7.71 -21.26
C GLU A 332 -35.44 -7.00 -22.60
N TYR A 333 -34.19 -6.73 -22.98
CA TYR A 333 -33.87 -5.97 -24.18
C TYR A 333 -33.33 -6.85 -25.33
N ASN A 334 -33.57 -6.44 -26.58
CA ASN A 334 -33.05 -7.14 -27.77
C ASN A 334 -31.58 -6.82 -28.04
N THR A 335 -31.17 -5.58 -27.75
CA THR A 335 -29.79 -5.10 -27.82
C THR A 335 -29.24 -4.90 -26.42
N VAL A 336 -27.98 -5.25 -26.19
CA VAL A 336 -27.35 -5.12 -24.87
C VAL A 336 -27.25 -3.63 -24.48
N PRO A 337 -27.87 -3.18 -23.37
CA PRO A 337 -27.86 -1.78 -22.97
C PRO A 337 -26.57 -1.47 -22.19
N PHE A 338 -25.43 -1.36 -22.90
CA PHE A 338 -24.09 -1.18 -22.32
C PHE A 338 -24.00 -0.02 -21.32
N GLU A 339 -24.64 1.11 -21.62
CA GLU A 339 -24.64 2.29 -20.73
C GLU A 339 -25.31 1.98 -19.39
N ALA A 340 -26.47 1.32 -19.40
CA ALA A 340 -27.22 0.97 -18.19
C ALA A 340 -26.47 -0.07 -17.33
N ILE A 341 -25.95 -1.13 -17.95
CA ILE A 341 -25.21 -2.17 -17.21
C ILE A 341 -23.86 -1.66 -16.68
N SER A 342 -23.21 -0.74 -17.41
CA SER A 342 -21.96 -0.10 -16.96
C SER A 342 -22.22 0.84 -15.80
N TYR A 343 -23.31 1.60 -15.83
CA TYR A 343 -23.71 2.44 -14.70
C TYR A 343 -24.05 1.61 -13.46
N LEU A 344 -24.89 0.57 -13.59
CA LEU A 344 -25.26 -0.26 -12.44
C LEU A 344 -24.06 -1.01 -11.84
N THR A 345 -23.22 -1.60 -12.68
CA THR A 345 -22.04 -2.33 -12.21
C THR A 345 -20.97 -1.39 -11.68
N GLY A 346 -20.62 -0.37 -12.45
CA GLY A 346 -19.52 0.55 -12.17
C GLY A 346 -19.84 1.61 -11.14
N GLU A 347 -21.03 2.22 -11.17
CA GLU A 347 -21.40 3.33 -10.28
C GLU A 347 -22.15 2.86 -9.03
N CYS A 348 -23.07 1.90 -9.17
CA CYS A 348 -23.91 1.46 -8.05
C CYS A 348 -23.28 0.31 -7.26
N ASN A 349 -22.99 -0.81 -7.92
CA ASN A 349 -22.60 -2.05 -7.23
C ASN A 349 -21.16 -2.00 -6.74
N TYR A 350 -20.19 -1.81 -7.65
CA TYR A 350 -18.77 -1.68 -7.28
C TYR A 350 -18.44 -0.24 -6.84
N GLY A 351 -18.95 0.75 -7.58
CA GLY A 351 -18.72 2.18 -7.31
C GLY A 351 -19.26 2.64 -5.97
N GLY A 352 -20.33 2.02 -5.45
CA GLY A 352 -20.85 2.30 -4.11
C GLY A 352 -19.85 2.02 -2.98
N ARG A 353 -18.80 1.23 -3.24
CA ARG A 353 -17.69 0.99 -2.29
C ARG A 353 -16.53 1.97 -2.45
N VAL A 354 -16.42 2.58 -3.63
CA VAL A 354 -15.27 3.41 -4.00
C VAL A 354 -15.52 4.85 -3.58
N THR A 355 -14.70 5.32 -2.65
CA THR A 355 -14.85 6.63 -2.03
C THR A 355 -13.94 7.72 -2.62
N ASP A 356 -12.88 7.33 -3.33
CA ASP A 356 -11.94 8.25 -3.97
C ASP A 356 -12.27 8.42 -5.45
N ASP A 357 -12.32 9.67 -5.93
CA ASP A 357 -12.71 9.97 -7.31
C ASP A 357 -11.69 9.43 -8.34
N TRP A 358 -10.39 9.38 -7.99
CA TRP A 358 -9.37 8.84 -8.87
C TRP A 358 -9.46 7.32 -8.99
N ASP A 359 -9.72 6.64 -7.87
CA ASP A 359 -10.04 5.21 -7.87
C ASP A 359 -11.34 4.94 -8.64
N ARG A 360 -12.39 5.77 -8.49
CA ARG A 360 -13.65 5.62 -9.25
C ARG A 360 -13.42 5.77 -10.75
N ARG A 361 -12.61 6.74 -11.17
CA ARG A 361 -12.16 6.92 -12.57
C ARG A 361 -11.45 5.68 -13.09
N LEU A 362 -10.60 5.05 -12.28
CA LEU A 362 -9.91 3.80 -12.62
C LEU A 362 -10.89 2.64 -12.77
N LEU A 363 -11.79 2.43 -11.80
CA LEU A 363 -12.80 1.36 -11.81
C LEU A 363 -13.62 1.38 -13.11
N LEU A 364 -14.15 2.56 -13.47
CA LEU A 364 -14.95 2.73 -14.68
C LEU A 364 -14.12 2.51 -15.96
N THR A 365 -12.87 2.97 -15.97
CA THR A 365 -11.95 2.75 -17.10
C THR A 365 -11.67 1.27 -17.31
N MET A 366 -11.51 0.50 -16.23
CA MET A 366 -11.28 -0.94 -16.29
C MET A 366 -12.55 -1.69 -16.69
N LEU A 367 -13.72 -1.28 -16.18
CA LEU A 367 -15.00 -1.90 -16.56
C LEU A 367 -15.31 -1.72 -18.05
N ALA A 368 -14.93 -0.58 -18.63
CA ALA A 368 -15.11 -0.32 -20.06
C ALA A 368 -14.37 -1.31 -20.98
N ASP A 369 -13.30 -1.95 -20.50
CA ASP A 369 -12.60 -3.01 -21.24
C ASP A 369 -13.45 -4.30 -21.36
N PHE A 370 -14.45 -4.49 -20.49
CA PHE A 370 -15.33 -5.67 -20.44
C PHE A 370 -16.75 -5.36 -20.95
N TYR A 371 -17.23 -4.14 -20.76
CA TYR A 371 -18.55 -3.68 -21.23
C TYR A 371 -18.38 -2.69 -22.39
N ASN A 372 -18.18 -3.24 -23.58
CA ASN A 372 -18.17 -2.47 -24.82
C ASN A 372 -18.71 -3.33 -25.99
N PRO A 373 -19.20 -2.71 -27.08
CA PRO A 373 -19.67 -3.45 -28.25
C PRO A 373 -18.58 -4.29 -28.94
N GLN A 374 -17.32 -3.86 -28.89
CA GLN A 374 -16.22 -4.54 -29.58
C GLN A 374 -15.97 -5.96 -29.06
N ILE A 375 -16.30 -6.25 -27.80
CA ILE A 375 -16.15 -7.61 -27.24
C ILE A 375 -17.09 -8.63 -27.90
N ILE A 376 -18.24 -8.17 -28.44
CA ILE A 376 -19.17 -9.01 -29.21
C ILE A 376 -18.73 -9.02 -30.68
N GLU A 377 -18.42 -7.86 -31.23
CA GLU A 377 -18.15 -7.69 -32.66
C GLU A 377 -16.81 -8.30 -33.11
N ASN A 378 -15.83 -8.42 -32.19
CA ASN A 378 -14.50 -8.94 -32.46
C ASN A 378 -14.27 -10.32 -31.81
N PRO A 379 -14.28 -11.42 -32.59
CA PRO A 379 -14.01 -12.78 -32.08
C PRO A 379 -12.61 -12.99 -31.50
N HIS A 380 -11.68 -12.05 -31.71
CA HIS A 380 -10.31 -12.08 -31.22
C HIS A 380 -10.02 -10.92 -30.27
N TYR A 381 -11.04 -10.45 -29.55
CA TYR A 381 -10.87 -9.40 -28.54
C TYR A 381 -9.90 -9.85 -27.44
N LYS A 382 -8.86 -9.06 -27.19
CA LYS A 382 -7.79 -9.33 -26.22
C LYS A 382 -7.91 -8.40 -25.04
N PHE A 383 -7.80 -8.95 -23.83
CA PHE A 383 -7.78 -8.17 -22.58
C PHE A 383 -6.38 -7.66 -22.22
N SER A 384 -5.34 -8.20 -22.87
CA SER A 384 -3.94 -7.88 -22.58
C SER A 384 -3.10 -7.75 -23.85
N PRO A 385 -2.02 -6.95 -23.83
CA PRO A 385 -1.07 -6.84 -24.94
C PRO A 385 -0.42 -8.17 -25.34
N SER A 386 -0.07 -9.06 -24.39
CA SER A 386 0.50 -10.38 -24.72
C SER A 386 -0.43 -11.27 -25.53
N GLY A 387 -1.74 -11.05 -25.46
CA GLY A 387 -2.75 -11.91 -26.07
C GLY A 387 -2.99 -13.24 -25.34
N ASN A 388 -2.34 -13.47 -24.20
CA ASN A 388 -2.57 -14.65 -23.37
C ASN A 388 -3.96 -14.62 -22.69
N TYR A 389 -4.52 -13.42 -22.51
CA TYR A 389 -5.86 -13.20 -21.96
C TYR A 389 -6.75 -12.60 -23.05
N PHE A 390 -7.79 -13.34 -23.43
CA PHE A 390 -8.70 -12.97 -24.51
C PHE A 390 -10.12 -13.44 -24.21
N ALA A 391 -11.07 -12.91 -24.97
CA ALA A 391 -12.46 -13.32 -24.90
C ALA A 391 -12.66 -14.64 -25.68
N PRO A 392 -12.90 -15.81 -25.05
CA PRO A 392 -13.31 -17.01 -25.75
C PRO A 392 -14.62 -16.83 -26.53
N ALA A 393 -14.79 -17.60 -27.60
CA ALA A 393 -16.05 -17.70 -28.31
C ALA A 393 -17.14 -18.34 -27.44
N LYS A 394 -18.39 -18.20 -27.88
CA LYS A 394 -19.55 -18.78 -27.22
C LYS A 394 -19.39 -20.30 -27.06
N GLY A 395 -19.37 -20.76 -25.81
CA GLY A 395 -19.23 -22.16 -25.44
C GLY A 395 -20.21 -22.61 -24.35
N THR A 396 -20.07 -23.87 -23.96
CA THR A 396 -20.76 -24.47 -22.82
C THR A 396 -20.11 -24.07 -21.48
N TYR A 397 -20.82 -24.31 -20.37
CA TYR A 397 -20.29 -24.04 -19.03
C TYR A 397 -18.95 -24.74 -18.78
N ASP A 398 -18.82 -26.01 -19.18
CA ASP A 398 -17.60 -26.80 -18.99
C ASP A 398 -16.44 -26.30 -19.87
N GLU A 399 -16.72 -25.87 -21.11
CA GLU A 399 -15.71 -25.29 -22.00
C GLU A 399 -15.11 -24.00 -21.42
N TYR A 400 -15.91 -23.16 -20.76
CA TYR A 400 -15.37 -21.98 -20.07
C TYR A 400 -14.53 -22.34 -18.85
N ILE A 401 -14.90 -23.39 -18.10
CA ILE A 401 -14.07 -23.89 -17.00
C ILE A 401 -12.71 -24.35 -17.52
N GLU A 402 -12.67 -25.09 -18.63
CA GLU A 402 -11.42 -25.51 -19.27
C GLU A 402 -10.60 -24.32 -19.75
N PHE A 403 -11.24 -23.33 -20.39
CA PHE A 403 -10.60 -22.08 -20.77
C PHE A 403 -9.94 -21.39 -19.56
N ILE A 404 -10.67 -21.22 -18.45
CA ILE A 404 -10.13 -20.60 -17.24
C ILE A 404 -8.94 -21.39 -16.70
N LYS A 405 -9.02 -22.73 -16.65
CA LYS A 405 -7.93 -23.60 -16.17
C LYS A 405 -6.66 -23.47 -17.03
N ASN A 406 -6.82 -23.22 -18.33
CA ASN A 406 -5.73 -23.05 -19.29
C ASN A 406 -5.06 -21.67 -19.24
N LEU A 407 -5.62 -20.70 -18.51
CA LEU A 407 -4.97 -19.40 -18.31
C LEU A 407 -3.61 -19.55 -17.59
N PRO A 408 -2.66 -18.63 -17.81
CA PRO A 408 -1.35 -18.65 -17.15
C PRO A 408 -1.48 -18.69 -15.63
N PHE A 409 -0.66 -19.53 -14.98
CA PHE A 409 -0.59 -19.60 -13.52
C PHE A 409 -0.02 -18.32 -12.92
N THR A 410 1.14 -17.89 -13.42
CA THR A 410 1.77 -16.61 -13.08
C THR A 410 1.17 -15.51 -13.95
N GLN A 411 0.68 -14.44 -13.32
CA GLN A 411 0.12 -13.29 -14.03
C GLN A 411 1.17 -12.18 -14.14
N HIS A 412 1.32 -11.66 -15.35
CA HIS A 412 2.12 -10.45 -15.58
C HIS A 412 1.29 -9.19 -15.29
N PRO A 413 1.91 -8.10 -14.79
CA PRO A 413 1.25 -6.83 -14.52
C PRO A 413 0.41 -6.25 -15.67
N GLU A 414 0.75 -6.59 -16.91
CA GLU A 414 0.06 -6.11 -18.10
C GLU A 414 -1.45 -6.42 -18.15
N ILE A 415 -1.92 -7.55 -17.59
CA ILE A 415 -3.37 -7.85 -17.55
C ILE A 415 -4.13 -6.88 -16.65
N PHE A 416 -3.45 -6.35 -15.63
CA PHE A 416 -4.02 -5.31 -14.79
C PHE A 416 -3.93 -3.94 -15.48
N GLY A 417 -3.22 -3.82 -16.61
CA GLY A 417 -2.89 -2.54 -17.23
C GLY A 417 -1.75 -1.81 -16.52
N LEU A 418 -0.92 -2.52 -15.76
CA LEU A 418 0.26 -1.99 -15.06
C LEU A 418 1.56 -2.29 -15.81
N HIS A 419 2.61 -1.54 -15.49
CA HIS A 419 3.97 -1.76 -16.00
C HIS A 419 4.70 -2.84 -15.17
N GLU A 420 5.64 -3.59 -15.76
CA GLU A 420 6.38 -4.70 -15.11
C GLU A 420 7.09 -4.27 -13.80
N ASN A 421 7.50 -3.02 -13.69
CA ASN A 421 8.13 -2.48 -12.48
C ASN A 421 7.23 -2.56 -11.23
N VAL A 422 5.91 -2.65 -11.39
CA VAL A 422 5.00 -2.71 -10.24
C VAL A 422 5.21 -3.96 -9.40
N ASP A 423 5.66 -5.06 -10.02
CA ASP A 423 5.98 -6.29 -9.28
C ASP A 423 7.17 -6.07 -8.36
N ILE A 424 8.17 -5.28 -8.79
CA ILE A 424 9.30 -4.89 -7.93
C ILE A 424 8.78 -4.11 -6.72
N SER A 425 7.94 -3.10 -6.92
CA SER A 425 7.37 -2.31 -5.82
C SER A 425 6.56 -3.16 -4.84
N LYS A 426 5.70 -4.05 -5.37
CA LYS A 426 4.92 -5.02 -4.58
C LYS A 426 5.84 -5.93 -3.76
N ASP A 427 6.82 -6.55 -4.41
CA ASP A 427 7.73 -7.51 -3.79
C ASP A 427 8.63 -6.84 -2.72
N LEU A 428 9.05 -5.59 -2.95
CA LEU A 428 9.75 -4.77 -1.95
C LEU A 428 8.88 -4.48 -0.72
N GLN A 429 7.60 -4.14 -0.94
CA GLN A 429 6.66 -3.92 0.16
C GLN A 429 6.43 -5.20 0.96
N GLN A 430 6.27 -6.35 0.30
CA GLN A 430 6.16 -7.65 0.98
C GLN A 430 7.41 -7.97 1.80
N THR A 431 8.59 -7.71 1.24
CA THR A 431 9.87 -7.89 1.94
C THR A 431 9.96 -7.00 3.17
N LYS A 432 9.50 -5.75 3.08
CA LYS A 432 9.42 -4.83 4.22
C LYS A 432 8.51 -5.38 5.32
N VAL A 433 7.30 -5.81 4.98
CA VAL A 433 6.34 -6.40 5.94
C VAL A 433 6.91 -7.65 6.60
N LEU A 434 7.59 -8.50 5.83
CA LEU A 434 8.26 -9.70 6.35
C LEU A 434 9.31 -9.35 7.41
N PHE A 435 10.18 -8.37 7.12
CA PHE A 435 11.21 -7.95 8.06
C PHE A 435 10.63 -7.22 9.27
N GLU A 436 9.64 -6.35 9.10
CA GLU A 436 8.94 -5.69 10.21
C GLU A 436 8.28 -6.74 11.13
N SER A 437 7.61 -7.74 10.55
CA SER A 437 6.98 -8.83 11.30
C SER A 437 8.04 -9.67 12.03
N LEU A 438 9.17 -9.96 11.39
CA LEU A 438 10.29 -10.67 12.01
C LEU A 438 10.85 -9.88 13.21
N LEU A 439 11.02 -8.57 13.08
CA LEU A 439 11.50 -7.71 14.16
C LEU A 439 10.55 -7.73 15.38
N LEU A 440 9.23 -7.77 15.15
CA LEU A 440 8.25 -7.92 16.23
C LEU A 440 8.39 -9.26 16.98
N THR A 441 8.78 -10.33 16.28
CA THR A 441 8.93 -11.68 16.87
C THR A 441 10.23 -11.89 17.63
N GLN A 442 11.23 -11.01 17.47
CA GLN A 442 12.51 -11.15 18.18
C GLN A 442 12.37 -11.02 19.71
N GLY A 443 11.20 -10.60 20.18
CA GLY A 443 10.90 -10.45 21.59
C GLY A 443 11.61 -9.22 22.14
N GLY A 444 10.90 -8.44 22.95
CA GLY A 444 11.50 -7.40 23.78
C GLY A 444 12.38 -8.00 24.89
N SER A 445 13.32 -8.91 24.56
CA SER A 445 14.52 -9.05 25.36
C SER A 445 15.22 -7.70 25.31
N LYS A 446 14.74 -6.78 26.16
CA LYS A 446 15.59 -5.89 26.93
C LYS A 446 16.82 -6.73 27.23
N GLN A 447 17.92 -6.41 26.55
CA GLN A 447 19.21 -6.90 26.97
C GLN A 447 19.39 -6.37 28.39
N THR A 448 18.94 -7.12 29.38
CA THR A 448 19.08 -6.84 30.82
C THR A 448 20.54 -6.98 31.28
N GLY A 449 21.50 -6.94 30.33
CA GLY A 449 22.93 -6.86 30.57
C GLY A 449 23.66 -5.83 29.69
N SER A 450 22.95 -4.93 28.99
CA SER A 450 23.55 -3.97 28.03
C SER A 450 22.80 -2.61 27.99
N SER A 451 22.19 -2.19 29.10
CA SER A 451 21.57 -0.85 29.19
C SER A 451 22.57 0.27 28.80
N GLY A 452 23.85 0.11 29.17
CA GLY A 452 24.89 1.07 28.82
C GLY A 452 25.12 1.28 27.32
N SER A 453 24.94 0.26 26.46
CA SER A 453 25.18 0.43 25.01
C SER A 453 24.01 1.06 24.28
N ALA A 454 22.78 0.73 24.67
CA ALA A 454 21.58 1.28 24.04
C ALA A 454 21.38 2.75 24.44
N ASP A 455 21.56 3.06 25.72
CA ASP A 455 21.47 4.43 26.23
C ASP A 455 22.57 5.31 25.64
N GLN A 456 23.80 4.80 25.52
CA GLN A 456 24.89 5.51 24.85
C GLN A 456 24.58 5.79 23.39
N THR A 457 24.03 4.81 22.66
CA THR A 457 23.62 4.98 21.25
C THR A 457 22.51 6.03 21.13
N LEU A 458 21.51 5.99 22.01
CA LEU A 458 20.43 6.98 22.06
C LEU A 458 20.96 8.39 22.35
N LEU A 459 21.91 8.52 23.28
CA LEU A 459 22.54 9.81 23.59
C LEU A 459 23.33 10.35 22.39
N GLU A 460 24.02 9.50 21.64
CA GLU A 460 24.74 9.88 20.41
C GLU A 460 23.77 10.38 19.34
N ILE A 461 22.70 9.63 19.05
CA ILE A 461 21.66 10.02 18.10
C ILE A 461 21.02 11.36 18.52
N THR A 462 20.66 11.46 19.79
CA THR A 462 20.02 12.66 20.36
C THR A 462 20.92 13.89 20.22
N LYS A 463 22.21 13.76 20.58
CA LYS A 463 23.17 14.86 20.48
C LYS A 463 23.43 15.28 19.03
N ASP A 464 23.52 14.32 18.11
CA ASP A 464 23.73 14.60 16.70
C ASP A 464 22.55 15.37 16.09
N ILE A 465 21.32 14.88 16.30
CA ILE A 465 20.11 15.56 15.81
C ILE A 465 19.98 16.96 16.45
N LEU A 466 20.20 17.09 17.75
CA LEU A 466 20.15 18.39 18.44
C LEU A 466 21.18 19.38 17.87
N LYS A 467 22.38 18.91 17.52
CA LYS A 467 23.43 19.75 16.91
C LYS A 467 23.01 20.24 15.53
N LYS A 468 22.36 19.38 14.73
CA LYS A 468 21.86 19.72 13.39
C LYS A 468 20.66 20.67 13.42
N VAL A 469 19.77 20.53 14.42
CA VAL A 469 18.52 21.30 14.55
C VAL A 469 18.70 22.59 15.39
N MET A 470 19.93 23.12 15.47
CA MET A 470 20.20 24.39 16.16
C MET A 470 19.63 25.62 15.43
N PHE A 471 19.12 25.44 14.22
CA PHE A 471 18.58 26.50 13.38
C PHE A 471 17.27 27.09 13.94
N SER A 472 17.11 28.42 13.87
CA SER A 472 15.82 29.08 14.10
C SER A 472 15.55 30.05 12.95
N LEU A 473 14.38 29.90 12.33
CA LEU A 473 13.96 30.74 11.22
C LEU A 473 13.53 32.11 11.80
N LYS A 474 14.25 33.19 11.44
CA LYS A 474 13.98 34.55 11.92
C LYS A 474 12.65 35.09 11.37
N HIS A 475 11.99 35.96 12.14
CA HIS A 475 10.71 36.52 11.73
C HIS A 475 10.88 37.43 10.49
N PHE A 476 10.19 37.10 9.40
CA PHE A 476 10.15 37.91 8.18
C PHE A 476 9.05 38.98 8.28
N PRO A 477 9.25 40.22 7.81
CA PRO A 477 8.20 41.25 7.85
C PRO A 477 7.06 40.90 6.89
N VAL A 478 5.82 40.97 7.37
CA VAL A 478 4.62 40.78 6.54
C VAL A 478 4.45 42.01 5.64
N ARG A 479 4.63 41.85 4.33
CA ARG A 479 4.31 42.86 3.32
C ARG A 479 3.07 42.39 2.56
N TYR A 480 2.00 43.18 2.60
CA TYR A 480 0.69 42.80 2.05
C TYR A 480 0.64 42.86 0.52
N GLU A 481 1.59 43.54 -0.11
CA GLU A 481 1.65 43.76 -1.56
C GLU A 481 2.00 42.47 -2.34
N GLU A 482 2.71 41.53 -1.71
CA GLU A 482 3.19 40.28 -2.31
C GLU A 482 2.70 39.08 -1.48
N SER A 483 1.69 38.37 -1.98
CA SER A 483 1.02 37.28 -1.25
C SER A 483 1.98 36.16 -0.85
N MET A 484 3.09 35.98 -1.56
CA MET A 484 4.10 34.97 -1.24
C MET A 484 4.84 35.23 0.07
N ASN A 485 4.92 36.47 0.53
CA ASN A 485 5.54 36.78 1.84
C ASN A 485 4.72 36.21 2.99
N THR A 486 3.39 36.27 2.88
CA THR A 486 2.49 35.67 3.88
C THR A 486 2.65 34.16 3.92
N VAL A 487 2.80 33.51 2.76
CA VAL A 487 3.08 32.07 2.67
C VAL A 487 4.39 31.74 3.38
N LEU A 488 5.46 32.48 3.10
CA LEU A 488 6.77 32.28 3.75
C LEU A 488 6.68 32.40 5.28
N VAL A 489 6.01 33.43 5.81
CA VAL A 489 5.87 33.63 7.26
C VAL A 489 5.12 32.46 7.92
N GLN A 490 4.00 32.04 7.35
CA GLN A 490 3.21 30.93 7.88
C GLN A 490 3.97 29.59 7.83
N GLU A 491 4.74 29.38 6.77
CA GLU A 491 5.59 28.20 6.62
C GLU A 491 6.71 28.20 7.66
N MET A 492 7.44 29.32 7.82
CA MET A 492 8.49 29.46 8.83
C MET A 492 7.95 29.24 10.25
N GLU A 493 6.73 29.69 10.56
CA GLU A 493 6.08 29.43 11.86
C GLU A 493 5.84 27.93 12.10
N ARG A 494 5.33 27.19 11.09
CA ARG A 494 5.11 25.74 11.17
C ARG A 494 6.42 24.99 11.40
N PHE A 495 7.46 25.32 10.62
CA PHE A 495 8.79 24.73 10.80
C PHE A 495 9.39 25.05 12.17
N ASN A 496 9.26 26.29 12.66
CA ASN A 496 9.70 26.67 13.99
C ASN A 496 8.98 25.89 15.10
N ASN A 497 7.69 25.61 14.95
CA ASN A 497 6.96 24.77 15.89
C ASN A 497 7.47 23.32 15.90
N LEU A 498 7.74 22.74 14.72
CA LEU A 498 8.34 21.41 14.61
C LEU A 498 9.76 21.36 15.23
N ILE A 499 10.60 22.37 14.97
CA ILE A 499 11.93 22.50 15.59
C ILE A 499 11.81 22.48 17.13
N LYS A 500 10.89 23.26 17.69
CA LYS A 500 10.64 23.28 19.15
C LYS A 500 10.23 21.90 19.68
N THR A 501 9.32 21.21 19.00
CA THR A 501 8.88 19.86 19.39
C THR A 501 10.05 18.87 19.38
N ILE A 502 10.85 18.83 18.31
CA ILE A 502 12.01 17.95 18.20
C ILE A 502 13.02 18.25 19.32
N ARG A 503 13.37 19.53 19.53
CA ARG A 503 14.35 19.92 20.55
C ARG A 503 13.91 19.59 21.96
N ASN A 504 12.67 19.94 22.32
CA ASN A 504 12.17 19.70 23.68
C ASN A 504 12.12 18.20 23.98
N THR A 505 11.57 17.40 23.06
CA THR A 505 11.46 15.94 23.26
C THR A 505 12.83 15.25 23.33
N LEU A 506 13.81 15.67 22.53
CA LEU A 506 15.19 15.16 22.61
C LEU A 506 15.91 15.59 23.89
N GLN A 507 15.72 16.83 24.35
CA GLN A 507 16.30 17.31 25.61
C GLN A 507 15.70 16.58 26.82
N ASP A 508 14.40 16.31 26.79
CA ASP A 508 13.74 15.57 27.88
C ASP A 508 14.13 14.09 27.86
N LEU A 509 14.34 13.49 26.68
CA LEU A 509 14.94 12.16 26.56
C LEU A 509 16.36 12.11 27.13
N GLU A 510 17.21 13.11 26.83
CA GLU A 510 18.56 13.18 27.39
C GLU A 510 18.54 13.26 28.93
N LYS A 511 17.63 14.06 29.49
CA LYS A 511 17.44 14.15 30.95
C LYS A 511 16.91 12.84 31.54
N ALA A 512 16.00 12.16 30.84
CA ALA A 512 15.43 10.89 31.29
C ALA A 512 16.48 9.77 31.32
N ILE A 513 17.33 9.67 30.30
CA ILE A 513 18.46 8.73 30.26
C ILE A 513 19.45 9.01 31.42
N LYS A 514 19.66 10.28 31.77
CA LYS A 514 20.50 10.68 32.91
C LYS A 514 19.83 10.52 34.28
N GLY A 515 18.57 10.08 34.34
CA GLY A 515 17.80 9.92 35.57
C GLY A 515 17.29 11.22 36.21
N VAL A 516 17.30 12.33 35.46
CA VAL A 516 16.83 13.66 35.93
C VAL A 516 15.33 13.84 35.71
N VAL A 517 14.76 13.15 34.71
CA VAL A 517 13.33 13.15 34.38
C VAL A 517 12.83 11.71 34.37
N VAL A 518 11.57 11.48 34.73
CA VAL A 518 10.97 10.14 34.69
C VAL A 518 10.72 9.74 33.23
N MET A 519 11.12 8.52 32.88
CA MET A 519 10.83 7.91 31.59
C MET A 519 9.34 7.56 31.53
N ASP A 520 8.54 8.33 30.81
CA ASP A 520 7.12 8.07 30.58
C ASP A 520 6.89 7.24 29.30
N SER A 521 5.66 6.82 29.05
CA SER A 521 5.32 6.02 27.87
C SER A 521 5.58 6.75 26.55
N ALA A 522 5.53 8.09 26.54
CA ALA A 522 5.81 8.89 25.37
C ALA A 522 7.32 8.91 25.04
N LEU A 523 8.17 9.05 26.05
CA LEU A 523 9.63 8.98 25.93
C LEU A 523 10.10 7.55 25.61
N GLU A 524 9.43 6.51 26.13
CA GLU A 524 9.70 5.11 25.74
C GLU A 524 9.36 4.84 24.28
N ALA A 525 8.22 5.35 23.79
CA ALA A 525 7.86 5.24 22.37
C ALA A 525 8.83 6.03 21.47
N LEU A 526 9.27 7.22 21.93
CA LEU A 526 10.29 8.02 21.26
C LEU A 526 11.61 7.27 21.17
N SER A 527 12.13 6.74 22.29
CA SER A 527 13.39 6.01 22.32
C SER A 527 13.36 4.75 21.46
N GLY A 528 12.26 3.99 21.52
CA GLY A 528 12.04 2.84 20.65
C GLY A 528 12.08 3.20 19.17
N SER A 529 11.41 4.30 18.78
CA SER A 529 11.40 4.79 17.39
C SER A 529 12.78 5.21 16.91
N LEU A 530 13.54 5.93 17.73
CA LEU A 530 14.90 6.37 17.40
C LEU A 530 15.86 5.19 17.23
N LEU A 531 15.78 4.18 18.11
CA LEU A 531 16.64 2.98 18.02
C LEU A 531 16.39 2.18 16.74
N VAL A 532 15.14 2.05 16.28
CA VAL A 532 14.80 1.32 15.05
C VAL A 532 14.83 2.20 13.79
N GLY A 533 15.06 3.50 13.95
CA GLY A 533 15.19 4.46 12.85
C GLY A 533 13.93 4.89 12.16
N LYS A 534 12.85 4.91 12.93
CA LYS A 534 11.57 5.47 12.52
C LYS A 534 11.45 6.90 13.04
N VAL A 535 10.81 7.76 12.25
CA VAL A 535 10.40 9.09 12.73
C VAL A 535 9.39 8.91 13.88
N PRO A 536 9.64 9.47 15.07
CA PRO A 536 8.72 9.38 16.21
C PRO A 536 7.33 9.99 15.91
N GLU A 537 6.27 9.37 16.43
CA GLU A 537 4.89 9.79 16.15
C GLU A 537 4.57 11.20 16.67
N ILE A 538 5.18 11.58 17.80
CA ILE A 538 5.07 12.95 18.37
C ILE A 538 5.62 14.00 17.38
N TRP A 539 6.65 13.67 16.60
CA TRP A 539 7.19 14.56 15.57
C TRP A 539 6.31 14.53 14.33
N ALA A 540 5.89 13.34 13.88
CA ALA A 540 5.03 13.17 12.72
C ALA A 540 3.69 13.95 12.86
N ALA A 541 3.10 13.96 14.05
CA ALA A 541 1.88 14.72 14.36
C ALA A 541 2.03 16.25 14.20
N ARG A 542 3.27 16.76 14.23
CA ARG A 542 3.62 18.18 14.06
C ARG A 542 4.42 18.42 12.79
N SER A 543 4.55 17.43 11.92
CA SER A 543 5.37 17.49 10.70
C SER A 543 4.51 17.48 9.43
N TYR A 544 5.17 17.72 8.30
CA TYR A 544 4.63 17.44 6.99
C TYR A 544 4.56 15.92 6.78
N PRO A 545 3.62 15.41 5.97
CA PRO A 545 3.55 13.99 5.66
C PRO A 545 4.88 13.50 5.08
N SER A 546 5.43 12.41 5.59
CA SER A 546 6.66 11.80 5.08
C SER A 546 6.69 10.31 5.42
N LEU A 547 7.21 9.51 4.49
CA LEU A 547 7.43 8.06 4.68
C LEU A 547 8.92 7.72 4.85
N LYS A 548 9.78 8.75 4.94
CA LYS A 548 11.23 8.59 5.04
C LYS A 548 11.64 7.96 6.38
N PRO A 549 12.68 7.12 6.40
CA PRO A 549 13.33 6.72 7.65
C PRO A 549 13.97 7.94 8.34
N LEU A 550 14.28 7.81 9.63
CA LEU A 550 14.73 8.93 10.48
C LEU A 550 15.89 9.72 9.85
N ALA A 551 16.93 9.06 9.37
CA ALA A 551 18.11 9.72 8.81
C ALA A 551 17.75 10.57 7.57
N SER A 552 17.10 9.97 6.58
CA SER A 552 16.64 10.67 5.36
C SER A 552 15.64 11.78 5.67
N TYR A 553 14.78 11.58 6.67
CA TYR A 553 13.84 12.59 7.13
C TYR A 553 14.56 13.81 7.71
N ILE A 554 15.58 13.63 8.55
CA ILE A 554 16.37 14.75 9.11
C ILE A 554 17.12 15.50 8.00
N THR A 555 17.70 14.79 7.03
CA THR A 555 18.38 15.43 5.89
C THR A 555 17.40 16.26 5.05
N ASP A 556 16.24 15.70 4.72
CA ASP A 556 15.16 16.39 3.99
C ASP A 556 14.64 17.61 4.78
N PHE A 557 14.45 17.45 6.10
CA PHE A 557 14.03 18.52 7.00
C PHE A 557 15.01 19.69 6.99
N LEU A 558 16.31 19.43 7.10
CA LEU A 558 17.34 20.47 7.04
C LEU A 558 17.38 21.15 5.67
N ALA A 559 17.21 20.40 4.57
CA ALA A 559 17.14 20.98 3.23
C ALA A 559 15.96 21.96 3.10
N ARG A 560 14.80 21.67 3.70
CA ARG A 560 13.64 22.57 3.71
C ARG A 560 13.90 23.84 4.51
N LEU A 561 14.55 23.72 5.67
CA LEU A 561 14.93 24.87 6.47
C LEU A 561 15.90 25.78 5.70
N ASN A 562 16.89 25.19 5.01
CA ASN A 562 17.81 25.95 4.17
C ASN A 562 17.08 26.64 3.02
N PHE A 563 16.15 25.95 2.34
CA PHE A 563 15.33 26.55 1.27
C PHE A 563 14.57 27.80 1.75
N LEU A 564 13.89 27.72 2.90
CA LEU A 564 13.18 28.87 3.48
C LEU A 564 14.13 29.97 3.94
N GLN A 565 15.30 29.60 4.47
CA GLN A 565 16.31 30.56 4.90
C GLN A 565 16.94 31.30 3.72
N ASP A 566 17.23 30.60 2.62
CA ASP A 566 17.77 31.18 1.40
C ASP A 566 16.78 32.15 0.78
N TRP A 567 15.48 31.82 0.81
CA TRP A 567 14.42 32.74 0.44
C TRP A 567 14.41 33.98 1.37
N HIS A 568 14.48 33.79 2.69
CA HIS A 568 14.56 34.91 3.63
C HIS A 568 15.76 35.84 3.35
N ASN A 569 16.93 35.28 3.04
CA ASN A 569 18.18 36.03 2.89
C ASN A 569 18.33 36.68 1.50
N SER A 570 17.98 35.96 0.45
CA SER A 570 18.28 36.32 -0.95
C SER A 570 17.04 36.82 -1.71
N GLY A 571 15.85 36.73 -1.09
CA GLY A 571 14.58 37.06 -1.72
C GLY A 571 13.95 35.88 -2.46
N LYS A 572 12.88 36.16 -3.20
CA LYS A 572 12.02 35.18 -3.86
C LYS A 572 12.80 34.28 -4.83
N PRO A 573 12.71 32.95 -4.75
CA PRO A 573 13.39 32.06 -5.68
C PRO A 573 12.73 32.12 -7.07
N ASN A 574 13.54 31.91 -8.12
CA ASN A 574 13.06 31.85 -9.50
C ASN A 574 12.30 30.56 -9.81
N VAL A 575 12.69 29.47 -9.15
CA VAL A 575 12.06 28.15 -9.24
C VAL A 575 11.81 27.68 -7.81
N PHE A 576 10.56 27.36 -7.48
CA PHE A 576 10.16 26.96 -6.15
C PHE A 576 10.26 25.45 -5.97
N TRP A 577 10.84 25.02 -4.85
CA TRP A 577 10.79 23.62 -4.46
C TRP A 577 9.41 23.31 -3.87
N LEU A 578 8.46 22.86 -4.71
CA LEU A 578 7.06 22.68 -4.28
C LEU A 578 6.96 21.69 -3.13
N SER A 579 7.71 20.60 -3.20
CA SER A 579 7.71 19.60 -2.16
C SER A 579 8.38 20.07 -0.88
N GLY A 580 9.10 21.20 -0.87
CA GLY A 580 9.71 21.80 0.32
C GLY A 580 8.73 22.44 1.29
N PHE A 581 7.52 22.79 0.83
CA PHE A 581 6.47 23.39 1.67
C PHE A 581 5.77 22.38 2.56
N PHE A 582 5.39 22.84 3.75
CA PHE A 582 4.51 22.17 4.69
C PHE A 582 3.07 22.16 4.17
N PHE A 583 2.57 23.30 3.67
CA PHE A 583 1.23 23.46 3.13
C PHE A 583 1.22 24.04 1.70
N THR A 584 1.38 23.15 0.73
CA THR A 584 1.43 23.46 -0.71
C THR A 584 0.21 24.25 -1.23
N GLN A 585 -0.98 24.07 -0.63
CA GLN A 585 -2.18 24.79 -1.05
C GLN A 585 -2.09 26.30 -0.80
N ALA A 586 -1.41 26.74 0.28
CA ALA A 586 -1.18 28.16 0.51
C ALA A 586 -0.26 28.75 -0.55
N PHE A 587 0.79 28.02 -0.94
CA PHE A 587 1.67 28.40 -2.04
C PHE A 587 0.90 28.56 -3.36
N LEU A 588 0.11 27.55 -3.75
CA LEU A 588 -0.71 27.62 -4.95
C LEU A 588 -1.67 28.82 -4.87
N THR A 589 -2.43 28.95 -3.80
CA THR A 589 -3.36 30.09 -3.63
C THR A 589 -2.65 31.43 -3.71
N GLY A 590 -1.46 31.56 -3.12
CA GLY A 590 -0.64 32.77 -3.21
C GLY A 590 -0.24 33.11 -4.65
N ALA A 591 0.10 32.11 -5.47
CA ALA A 591 0.48 32.31 -6.86
C ALA A 591 -0.70 32.83 -7.68
N MET A 592 -1.88 32.27 -7.43
CA MET A 592 -3.13 32.72 -8.06
C MET A 592 -3.53 34.13 -7.59
N GLN A 593 -3.37 34.45 -6.30
CA GLN A 593 -3.67 35.79 -5.76
C GLN A 593 -2.78 36.88 -6.37
N ASN A 594 -1.49 36.60 -6.55
CA ASN A 594 -0.59 37.55 -7.21
C ASN A 594 -1.03 37.87 -8.64
N TYR A 595 -1.42 36.85 -9.40
CA TYR A 595 -1.94 37.03 -10.76
C TYR A 595 -3.28 37.79 -10.75
N ALA A 596 -4.21 37.41 -9.85
CA ALA A 596 -5.49 38.08 -9.68
C ALA A 596 -5.33 39.58 -9.39
N ARG A 597 -4.37 39.95 -8.54
CA ARG A 597 -4.04 41.35 -8.21
C ARG A 597 -3.38 42.08 -9.38
N LYS A 598 -2.39 41.46 -10.04
CA LYS A 598 -1.67 42.04 -11.20
C LYS A 598 -2.63 42.42 -12.33
N TYR A 599 -3.62 41.57 -12.61
CA TYR A 599 -4.56 41.77 -13.72
C TYR A 599 -5.96 42.23 -13.31
N THR A 600 -6.21 42.48 -12.01
CA THR A 600 -7.52 42.86 -11.47
C THR A 600 -8.65 41.91 -11.91
N ILE A 601 -8.43 40.60 -11.74
CA ILE A 601 -9.40 39.55 -12.07
C ILE A 601 -9.85 38.86 -10.77
N PRO A 602 -11.15 38.63 -10.55
CA PRO A 602 -11.63 37.83 -9.42
C PRO A 602 -11.01 36.43 -9.42
N ILE A 603 -10.51 35.99 -8.25
CA ILE A 603 -9.78 34.72 -8.11
C ILE A 603 -10.62 33.50 -8.53
N ASP A 604 -11.93 33.54 -8.32
CA ASP A 604 -12.86 32.44 -8.64
C ASP A 604 -12.98 32.17 -10.16
N LEU A 605 -12.60 33.15 -10.99
CA LEU A 605 -12.58 33.03 -12.45
C LEU A 605 -11.26 32.48 -13.00
N LEU A 606 -10.26 32.22 -12.13
CA LEU A 606 -8.95 31.73 -12.50
C LEU A 606 -8.82 30.22 -12.32
N GLY A 607 -8.06 29.60 -13.20
CA GLY A 607 -7.61 28.22 -13.09
C GLY A 607 -6.13 28.12 -13.45
N TYR A 608 -5.59 26.90 -13.46
CA TYR A 608 -4.19 26.66 -13.82
C TYR A 608 -4.07 25.99 -15.17
N GLU A 609 -3.11 26.45 -15.95
CA GLU A 609 -2.50 25.72 -17.04
C GLU A 609 -1.09 25.27 -16.63
N PHE A 610 -0.65 24.14 -17.18
CA PHE A 610 0.62 23.51 -16.84
C PHE A 610 1.45 23.32 -18.09
N GLU A 611 2.73 23.68 -18.01
CA GLU A 611 3.69 23.45 -19.08
C GLU A 611 4.99 22.88 -18.49
N VAL A 612 5.44 21.74 -19.01
CA VAL A 612 6.73 21.16 -18.61
C VAL A 612 7.83 21.81 -19.44
N ILE A 613 8.79 22.44 -18.76
CA ILE A 613 9.93 23.12 -19.36
C ILE A 613 11.09 22.12 -19.44
N PRO A 614 11.81 21.99 -20.57
CA PRO A 614 12.88 21.00 -20.76
C PRO A 614 14.19 21.43 -20.05
N SER A 615 14.11 21.85 -18.80
CA SER A 615 15.24 22.22 -17.94
C SER A 615 14.89 21.94 -16.48
N ASP A 616 15.89 21.59 -15.68
CA ASP A 616 15.73 21.38 -14.24
C ASP A 616 15.99 22.66 -13.42
N THR A 617 16.57 23.70 -14.03
CA THR A 617 16.84 25.00 -13.39
C THR A 617 16.50 26.18 -14.30
N SER A 618 16.19 27.33 -13.69
CA SER A 618 16.00 28.60 -14.39
C SER A 618 16.64 29.75 -13.62
N LYS A 619 17.28 30.67 -14.33
CA LYS A 619 17.89 31.90 -13.77
C LYS A 619 16.90 33.05 -13.65
N THR A 620 15.72 32.95 -14.28
CA THR A 620 14.70 33.99 -14.31
C THR A 620 13.35 33.42 -13.91
N ALA A 621 12.60 34.18 -13.10
CA ALA A 621 11.20 33.88 -12.80
C ALA A 621 10.33 34.07 -14.07
N PRO A 622 9.19 33.37 -14.18
CA PRO A 622 8.25 33.61 -15.27
C PRO A 622 7.58 34.97 -15.09
N GLU A 623 7.12 35.58 -16.19
CA GLU A 623 6.38 36.85 -16.14
C GLU A 623 5.07 36.72 -15.35
N ASP A 624 4.40 35.57 -15.50
CA ASP A 624 3.17 35.19 -14.81
C ASP A 624 3.25 33.77 -14.25
N GLY A 625 2.67 33.57 -13.07
CA GLY A 625 2.67 32.28 -12.40
C GLY A 625 4.00 31.95 -11.72
N VAL A 626 4.31 30.66 -11.62
CA VAL A 626 5.49 30.16 -10.88
C VAL A 626 6.10 28.95 -11.57
N TYR A 627 7.42 28.87 -11.59
CA TYR A 627 8.14 27.63 -11.90
C TYR A 627 8.30 26.80 -10.64
N ILE A 628 8.02 25.50 -10.73
CA ILE A 628 8.20 24.55 -9.63
C ILE A 628 9.13 23.40 -10.02
N HIS A 629 9.80 22.83 -9.02
CA HIS A 629 10.60 21.61 -9.16
C HIS A 629 10.42 20.68 -7.95
N GLY A 630 11.06 19.50 -8.03
CA GLY A 630 11.08 18.51 -6.94
C GLY A 630 9.89 17.56 -6.94
N LEU A 631 9.36 17.25 -8.12
CA LEU A 631 8.31 16.26 -8.32
C LEU A 631 8.90 15.00 -8.98
N TYR A 632 8.32 13.86 -8.65
CA TYR A 632 8.67 12.56 -9.20
C TYR A 632 7.44 11.96 -9.88
N LEU A 633 7.63 11.36 -11.04
CA LEU A 633 6.59 10.64 -11.75
C LEU A 633 6.64 9.17 -11.35
N ASP A 634 5.48 8.63 -10.98
CA ASP A 634 5.27 7.24 -10.59
C ASP A 634 4.30 6.58 -11.58
N GLY A 635 4.56 5.32 -11.95
CA GLY A 635 3.82 4.59 -13.00
C GLY A 635 4.13 4.98 -14.44
N ALA A 636 4.97 5.99 -14.67
CA ALA A 636 5.44 6.45 -15.99
C ALA A 636 6.79 7.17 -15.88
N ARG A 637 7.37 7.58 -17.02
CA ARG A 637 8.52 8.50 -17.11
C ARG A 637 8.18 9.71 -17.98
N TRP A 638 8.92 10.81 -17.81
CA TRP A 638 8.81 11.95 -18.71
C TRP A 638 9.91 11.87 -19.76
N ASP A 639 9.54 11.65 -21.01
CA ASP A 639 10.53 11.60 -22.09
C ASP A 639 10.98 13.02 -22.44
N ARG A 640 12.18 13.39 -21.98
CA ARG A 640 12.74 14.74 -22.14
C ARG A 640 13.01 15.13 -23.59
N ALA A 641 13.18 14.15 -24.49
CA ALA A 641 13.41 14.39 -25.91
C ALA A 641 12.12 14.75 -26.65
N SER A 642 11.04 13.98 -26.46
CA SER A 642 9.73 14.25 -27.08
C SER A 642 8.87 15.25 -26.31
N GLY A 643 9.10 15.43 -25.01
CA GLY A 643 8.27 16.27 -24.14
C GLY A 643 6.89 15.65 -23.86
N LEU A 644 6.83 14.32 -23.78
CA LEU A 644 5.60 13.54 -23.59
C LEU A 644 5.78 12.49 -22.48
N LEU A 645 4.66 12.01 -21.93
CA LEU A 645 4.65 10.81 -21.08
C LEU A 645 5.12 9.58 -21.86
N ALA A 646 5.92 8.74 -21.21
CA ALA A 646 6.40 7.49 -21.77
C ALA A 646 6.45 6.36 -20.71
N GLU A 647 6.57 5.12 -21.17
CA GLU A 647 6.71 3.94 -20.30
C GLU A 647 8.03 3.98 -19.51
N GLN A 648 8.00 3.45 -18.29
CA GLN A 648 9.16 3.44 -17.40
C GLN A 648 10.30 2.59 -17.97
N HIS A 649 11.53 2.95 -17.60
CA HIS A 649 12.65 2.05 -17.82
C HIS A 649 12.60 0.88 -16.82
N PRO A 650 13.03 -0.33 -17.21
CA PRO A 650 13.09 -1.47 -16.29
C PRO A 650 13.84 -1.11 -15.01
N LYS A 651 13.27 -1.44 -13.84
CA LYS A 651 13.85 -1.24 -12.49
C LYS A 651 13.99 0.21 -12.03
N LEU A 652 13.68 1.19 -12.88
CA LEU A 652 13.56 2.59 -12.49
C LEU A 652 12.09 2.89 -12.15
N LEU A 653 11.79 2.87 -10.85
CA LEU A 653 10.42 2.99 -10.33
C LEU A 653 9.86 4.41 -10.38
N PHE A 654 10.74 5.41 -10.33
CA PHE A 654 10.37 6.83 -10.30
C PHE A 654 11.26 7.61 -11.25
N ASP A 655 10.70 8.63 -11.90
CA ASP A 655 11.43 9.52 -12.81
C ASP A 655 11.32 10.97 -12.33
N PRO A 656 12.43 11.71 -12.16
CA PRO A 656 12.39 13.09 -11.71
C PRO A 656 11.86 14.02 -12.81
N MET A 657 10.80 14.77 -12.49
CA MET A 657 10.22 15.73 -13.41
C MET A 657 11.11 16.96 -13.60
N PRO A 658 11.22 17.47 -14.84
CA PRO A 658 11.74 18.81 -15.10
C PRO A 658 10.90 19.90 -14.42
N ILE A 659 11.30 21.16 -14.63
CA ILE A 659 10.51 22.30 -14.18
C ILE A 659 9.10 22.23 -14.77
N ILE A 660 8.09 22.42 -13.92
CA ILE A 660 6.70 22.64 -14.36
C ILE A 660 6.36 24.11 -14.13
N TRP A 661 5.93 24.77 -15.18
CA TRP A 661 5.33 26.09 -15.11
C TRP A 661 3.86 25.96 -14.74
N ILE A 662 3.50 26.50 -13.57
CA ILE A 662 2.12 26.67 -13.15
C ILE A 662 1.71 28.08 -13.55
N LYS A 663 0.86 28.17 -14.57
CA LYS A 663 0.39 29.44 -15.14
C LYS A 663 -1.07 29.68 -14.75
N PRO A 664 -1.38 30.70 -13.94
CA PRO A 664 -2.75 31.13 -13.72
C PRO A 664 -3.33 31.71 -15.02
N THR A 665 -4.51 31.23 -15.43
CA THR A 665 -5.22 31.67 -16.63
C THR A 665 -6.73 31.79 -16.32
N LYS A 666 -7.48 32.64 -17.06
CA LYS A 666 -8.94 32.68 -16.92
C LYS A 666 -9.55 31.34 -17.33
N LYS A 667 -10.47 30.79 -16.54
CA LYS A 667 -11.12 29.49 -16.81
C LYS A 667 -11.73 29.39 -18.21
N SER A 668 -12.26 30.49 -18.75
CA SER A 668 -12.83 30.56 -20.10
C SER A 668 -11.80 30.46 -21.23
N GLN A 669 -10.52 30.69 -20.94
CA GLN A 669 -9.42 30.67 -21.91
C GLN A 669 -8.60 29.37 -21.84
N ILE A 670 -8.83 28.53 -20.83
CA ILE A 670 -8.12 27.26 -20.68
C ILE A 670 -8.52 26.32 -21.82
N VAL A 671 -7.54 25.92 -22.63
CA VAL A 671 -7.76 25.06 -23.78
C VAL A 671 -8.02 23.63 -23.32
N LYS A 672 -9.15 23.04 -23.74
CA LYS A 672 -9.39 21.61 -23.55
C LYS A 672 -8.39 20.83 -24.41
N SER A 673 -7.61 19.95 -23.78
CA SER A 673 -6.62 19.11 -24.46
C SER A 673 -6.85 17.64 -24.15
N ASN A 674 -6.33 16.76 -25.00
CA ASN A 674 -6.30 15.32 -24.75
C ASN A 674 -5.16 14.91 -23.79
N ALA A 675 -4.58 15.87 -23.07
CA ALA A 675 -3.54 15.62 -22.08
C ALA A 675 -4.08 14.77 -20.93
N TYR A 676 -3.20 13.96 -20.35
CA TYR A 676 -3.53 13.18 -19.18
C TYR A 676 -3.65 14.08 -17.95
N ILE A 677 -4.79 14.02 -17.28
CA ILE A 677 -5.00 14.66 -15.97
C ILE A 677 -4.34 13.78 -14.91
N CYS A 678 -3.13 14.19 -14.50
CA CYS A 678 -2.27 13.48 -13.55
C CYS A 678 -2.46 14.02 -12.12
N PRO A 679 -2.87 13.19 -11.14
CA PRO A 679 -2.96 13.62 -9.75
C PRO A 679 -1.57 13.79 -9.12
N LEU A 680 -1.37 14.87 -8.36
CA LEU A 680 -0.19 15.10 -7.53
C LEU A 680 -0.49 14.81 -6.05
N TYR A 681 0.33 13.97 -5.44
CA TYR A 681 0.27 13.62 -4.01
C TYR A 681 1.53 14.05 -3.25
N LYS A 682 1.39 14.24 -1.93
CA LYS A 682 2.53 14.58 -1.05
C LYS A 682 3.46 13.39 -0.83
N THR A 683 2.93 12.17 -0.76
CA THR A 683 3.68 10.91 -0.56
C THR A 683 3.18 9.81 -1.49
N SER A 684 3.98 8.74 -1.62
CA SER A 684 3.63 7.53 -2.38
C SER A 684 2.40 6.80 -1.87
N GLU A 685 1.92 7.10 -0.65
CA GLU A 685 0.74 6.47 -0.06
C GLU A 685 -0.56 6.82 -0.81
N ARG A 686 -0.61 8.00 -1.46
CA ARG A 686 -1.75 8.56 -2.23
C ARG A 686 -3.10 8.65 -1.51
N LYS A 687 -3.18 8.21 -0.25
CA LYS A 687 -4.34 8.33 0.64
C LYS A 687 -4.02 9.16 1.88
N GLY A 688 -5.07 9.56 2.58
CA GLY A 688 -5.00 10.42 3.77
C GLY A 688 -6.41 10.63 4.33
N THR A 689 -6.54 11.44 5.37
CA THR A 689 -7.86 11.82 5.90
C THR A 689 -8.63 12.65 4.86
N LEU A 690 -9.93 12.41 4.72
CA LEU A 690 -10.78 13.22 3.86
C LEU A 690 -11.00 14.60 4.50
N SER A 691 -10.75 15.65 3.74
CA SER A 691 -11.06 17.03 4.11
C SER A 691 -12.55 17.32 3.95
N THR A 692 -13.00 18.48 4.43
CA THR A 692 -14.40 18.94 4.26
C THR A 692 -14.83 19.08 2.80
N THR A 693 -13.88 19.18 1.87
CA THR A 693 -14.14 19.22 0.43
C THR A 693 -14.17 17.83 -0.22
N GLY A 694 -14.04 16.75 0.56
CA GLY A 694 -14.03 15.36 0.07
C GLY A 694 -12.68 14.88 -0.47
N HIS A 695 -11.67 15.74 -0.57
CA HIS A 695 -10.33 15.35 -1.04
C HIS A 695 -9.44 14.86 0.10
N SER A 696 -8.57 13.90 -0.21
CA SER A 696 -7.52 13.44 0.70
C SER A 696 -6.57 14.57 1.10
N THR A 697 -6.15 14.60 2.36
CA THR A 697 -5.09 15.49 2.86
C THR A 697 -3.72 15.27 2.20
N ASN A 698 -3.55 14.14 1.50
CA ASN A 698 -2.36 13.82 0.71
C ASN A 698 -2.43 14.38 -0.72
N PHE A 699 -3.62 14.63 -1.26
CA PHE A 699 -3.79 15.23 -2.58
C PHE A 699 -3.38 16.70 -2.57
N VAL A 700 -2.72 17.15 -3.64
CA VAL A 700 -2.27 18.54 -3.83
C VAL A 700 -3.08 19.22 -4.93
N ILE A 701 -2.94 18.75 -6.16
CA ILE A 701 -3.63 19.29 -7.34
C ILE A 701 -3.55 18.27 -8.49
N ALA A 702 -4.37 18.40 -9.52
CA ALA A 702 -4.20 17.66 -10.76
C ALA A 702 -3.49 18.52 -11.83
N MET A 703 -2.49 17.94 -12.51
CA MET A 703 -1.70 18.60 -13.54
C MET A 703 -1.94 17.94 -14.90
N LEU A 704 -2.01 18.74 -15.96
CA LEU A 704 -2.15 18.24 -17.33
C LEU A 704 -0.77 17.89 -17.89
N LEU A 705 -0.59 16.63 -18.27
CA LEU A 705 0.65 16.12 -18.88
C LEU A 705 0.39 15.66 -20.31
N LYS A 706 1.23 16.12 -21.25
CA LYS A 706 1.11 15.77 -22.67
C LYS A 706 1.42 14.29 -22.89
N THR A 707 0.70 13.66 -23.82
CA THR A 707 0.80 12.24 -24.14
C THR A 707 0.40 11.99 -25.60
N ASP A 708 0.99 10.96 -26.21
CA ASP A 708 0.59 10.38 -27.49
C ASP A 708 -0.33 9.14 -27.33
N GLN A 709 -0.35 8.52 -26.15
CA GLN A 709 -1.26 7.43 -25.79
C GLN A 709 -2.64 7.94 -25.34
N PRO A 710 -3.72 7.12 -25.51
CA PRO A 710 -5.02 7.40 -24.91
C PRO A 710 -4.93 7.56 -23.40
N THR A 711 -5.70 8.50 -22.83
CA THR A 711 -5.62 8.78 -21.38
C THR A 711 -5.94 7.56 -20.50
N GLN A 712 -6.78 6.63 -20.99
CA GLN A 712 -7.12 5.36 -20.35
C GLN A 712 -5.89 4.49 -20.07
N HIS A 713 -4.87 4.56 -20.93
CA HIS A 713 -3.60 3.89 -20.72
C HIS A 713 -2.96 4.31 -19.40
N TRP A 714 -2.80 5.62 -19.20
CA TRP A 714 -2.17 6.17 -18.00
C TRP A 714 -3.03 6.07 -16.74
N ILE A 715 -4.36 6.04 -16.89
CA ILE A 715 -5.27 5.70 -15.78
C ILE A 715 -4.97 4.29 -15.30
N LYS A 716 -4.94 3.30 -16.22
CA LYS A 716 -4.67 1.89 -15.88
C LYS A 716 -3.25 1.66 -15.35
N ARG A 717 -2.26 2.43 -15.82
CA ARG A 717 -0.90 2.45 -15.29
C ARG A 717 -0.79 3.04 -13.88
N GLY A 718 -1.83 3.72 -13.40
CA GLY A 718 -1.82 4.36 -12.09
C GLY A 718 -0.85 5.54 -12.02
N VAL A 719 -0.71 6.30 -13.11
CA VAL A 719 0.27 7.40 -13.16
C VAL A 719 -0.08 8.49 -12.16
N ALA A 720 0.90 8.91 -11.37
CA ALA A 720 0.76 10.06 -10.48
C ALA A 720 2.07 10.82 -10.34
N LEU A 721 1.96 12.08 -9.95
CA LEU A 721 3.10 12.86 -9.47
C LEU A 721 3.20 12.73 -7.95
N LEU A 722 4.43 12.68 -7.44
CA LEU A 722 4.75 12.62 -6.03
C LEU A 722 5.67 13.78 -5.65
N CYS A 723 5.37 14.46 -4.54
CA CYS A 723 6.26 15.47 -3.98
C CYS A 723 7.54 14.87 -3.39
N GLN A 724 7.47 13.66 -2.83
CA GLN A 724 8.63 13.02 -2.21
C GLN A 724 8.59 11.50 -2.37
N LEU A 725 9.78 10.91 -2.36
CA LEU A 725 10.00 9.46 -2.30
C LEU A 725 10.23 9.00 -0.84
N ASP A 726 10.11 7.70 -0.63
CA ASP A 726 10.12 7.07 0.70
C ASP A 726 11.53 6.86 1.28
N ASN A 727 12.58 7.18 0.53
CA ASN A 727 13.98 6.95 0.88
C ASN A 727 14.82 8.23 0.98
#